data_AF-A0AA89CSM1-F1
#
_entry.id   AF-A0AA89CSM1-F1
#
_cell.length_a   1.000
_cell.length_b   1.000
_cell.length_c   1.000
_cell.angle_alpha   90.00
_cell.angle_beta   90.00
_cell.angle_gamma   90.00
#
_symmetry.space_group_name_H-M   'P 1'
#
loop_
_entity.id
_entity.type
_entity.pdbx_description
1 polymer ?
#
loop_
_entity_poly.entity_id
_entity_poly.type
_entity_poly.pdbx_seq_one_letter_code
_entity_poly.pdbx_strand_id
1 'polypeptide(L)'
;MRKFILFIYLFSAHLIWAQEDTITQGFQLLETGKFEEAETFFKSYLESNPDNKTAKLCYGRAVGLSGEPKLANTIFKGLLEEYPGDFEIQINYNESFLWDREFVAAKPLYKKLVAENPDNFGAVLGYANTLSNLKEYPQALEMVNRAIAIQPENGSAKVSRKFIKLGYANTFVNNQEYKKGIAYLNEIFTDFPQDKDALLNLANIYLIIEETANAKAIYARLATSEKDSITALNGIALAEHIGENDKEALRIAGQAKEKVASIDDEALKETTYDRYVQALIWNNKYKDAKEEIALLEEQYPEKNWIAALKATRGMYTADFKTSLSNYDMILSRDSTSFDGNLGKANALFASDRIIPAYNAAFQTLKIFDKQKDALGFIEKLNLKFTPSVEEHIAYTFDNGNNEAFSSTTNFHVPINTRLITTLNYQYRTTDNSVTMHEASSHVLMAGIEYKLMPKTNLKASLGINSSNFTEDSYTQPVFDIKLQTQPFRLQSLDVGYKREVQSFNAELIEREIVMNHYGLNYNMGTNFKLGWYTQLMHTRQTDDNIRNLLFTSLYYNVFKKPAFKVGVNFQYITFQDQLPTIYFSPETYQAFELFGDLRGNFSEKTTYMISAASGLQKVEDDAQTVIFRAEVGVKHQFNTRWSAEVYGKYSNIASATAAGFEFTEIGLKVKWLFLKEPFYFKKLKKNNE
;
A
#
# COMPACT_ATOMS: atom_id res chain seq x y z
N MET A 1 -74.98 -49.16 -19.61
CA MET A 1 -74.39 -50.40 -19.06
C MET A 1 -72.91 -50.10 -18.83
N ARG A 2 -72.53 -49.56 -17.67
CA ARG A 2 -72.34 -50.17 -16.33
C ARG A 2 -71.14 -51.12 -16.34
N LYS A 3 -69.94 -50.66 -15.95
CA LYS A 3 -69.39 -50.30 -14.62
C LYS A 3 -68.86 -51.52 -13.83
N PHE A 4 -67.62 -51.32 -13.38
CA PHE A 4 -67.05 -51.63 -12.05
C PHE A 4 -66.43 -53.02 -11.77
N ILE A 5 -65.08 -53.02 -11.61
CA ILE A 5 -64.31 -53.08 -10.32
C ILE A 5 -64.00 -54.42 -9.59
N LEU A 6 -62.75 -54.44 -9.04
CA LEU A 6 -62.14 -55.15 -7.87
C LEU A 6 -61.92 -56.69 -7.98
N PHE A 7 -60.98 -57.40 -7.31
CA PHE A 7 -59.64 -57.24 -6.66
C PHE A 7 -59.35 -58.59 -5.93
N ILE A 8 -58.06 -58.87 -5.63
CA ILE A 8 -57.50 -59.77 -4.56
C ILE A 8 -57.12 -61.23 -4.90
N TYR A 9 -55.78 -61.43 -5.00
CA TYR A 9 -54.83 -62.43 -4.41
C TYR A 9 -55.20 -63.94 -4.24
N LEU A 10 -54.28 -64.92 -4.25
CA LEU A 10 -52.96 -65.03 -3.59
C LEU A 10 -52.13 -66.22 -4.14
N PHE A 11 -50.81 -65.98 -4.31
CA PHE A 11 -49.66 -66.82 -3.92
C PHE A 11 -49.40 -68.21 -4.54
N SER A 12 -48.24 -68.34 -5.21
CA SER A 12 -47.04 -69.03 -4.68
C SER A 12 -45.95 -69.16 -5.75
N ALA A 13 -45.01 -68.19 -5.84
CA ALA A 13 -43.69 -68.36 -6.49
C ALA A 13 -42.86 -67.05 -6.50
N HIS A 14 -42.63 -66.38 -5.37
CA HIS A 14 -41.67 -65.26 -5.30
C HIS A 14 -40.96 -65.25 -3.94
N LEU A 15 -39.90 -66.04 -3.80
CA LEU A 15 -39.07 -66.02 -2.58
C LEU A 15 -37.57 -66.25 -2.85
N ILE A 16 -37.10 -66.05 -4.08
CA ILE A 16 -35.66 -66.16 -4.43
C ILE A 16 -35.10 -64.83 -4.99
N TRP A 17 -35.88 -63.76 -5.04
CA TRP A 17 -35.46 -62.45 -5.60
C TRP A 17 -35.58 -61.28 -4.59
N ALA A 18 -35.56 -61.54 -3.28
CA ALA A 18 -35.79 -60.50 -2.25
C ALA A 18 -34.58 -60.18 -1.34
N GLN A 19 -33.43 -60.84 -1.51
CA GLN A 19 -32.24 -60.59 -0.68
C GLN A 19 -31.25 -59.56 -1.26
N GLU A 20 -31.22 -59.34 -2.58
CA GLU A 20 -30.31 -58.37 -3.22
C GLU A 20 -30.81 -56.91 -3.17
N ASP A 21 -32.10 -56.66 -2.89
CA ASP A 21 -32.71 -55.32 -2.99
C ASP A 21 -32.51 -54.42 -1.75
N THR A 22 -32.06 -54.94 -0.59
CA THR A 22 -32.10 -54.16 0.65
C THR A 22 -30.90 -53.23 0.84
N ILE A 23 -29.65 -53.65 0.62
CA ILE A 23 -28.47 -52.81 0.91
C ILE A 23 -28.21 -51.71 -0.14
N THR A 24 -28.75 -51.88 -1.34
CA THR A 24 -28.56 -50.98 -2.51
C THR A 24 -29.01 -49.55 -2.22
N GLN A 25 -30.09 -49.37 -1.44
CA GLN A 25 -30.53 -48.04 -1.01
C GLN A 25 -29.43 -47.31 -0.23
N GLY A 26 -28.72 -48.00 0.67
CA GLY A 26 -27.62 -47.43 1.44
C GLY A 26 -26.46 -46.98 0.56
N PHE A 27 -26.11 -47.75 -0.47
CA PHE A 27 -25.08 -47.35 -1.44
C PHE A 27 -25.49 -46.11 -2.20
N GLN A 28 -26.73 -46.05 -2.66
CA GLN A 28 -27.25 -44.88 -3.37
C GLN A 28 -27.22 -43.63 -2.50
N LEU A 29 -27.53 -43.75 -1.21
CA LEU A 29 -27.42 -42.63 -0.25
C LEU A 29 -25.97 -42.14 -0.09
N LEU A 30 -24.99 -43.05 0.00
CA LEU A 30 -23.57 -42.69 0.03
C LEU A 30 -23.11 -42.02 -1.28
N GLU A 31 -23.48 -42.58 -2.44
CA GLU A 31 -23.09 -42.05 -3.75
C GLU A 31 -23.72 -40.68 -4.05
N THR A 32 -24.93 -40.44 -3.55
CA THR A 32 -25.62 -39.15 -3.70
C THR A 32 -25.26 -38.14 -2.61
N GLY A 33 -24.31 -38.46 -1.72
CA GLY A 33 -23.80 -37.54 -0.70
C GLY A 33 -24.74 -37.33 0.50
N LYS A 34 -25.78 -38.17 0.63
CA LYS A 34 -26.76 -38.11 1.72
C LYS A 34 -26.25 -38.90 2.93
N PHE A 35 -25.14 -38.44 3.50
CA PHE A 35 -24.38 -39.21 4.49
C PHE A 35 -25.14 -39.46 5.80
N GLU A 36 -25.91 -38.50 6.30
CA GLU A 36 -26.75 -38.69 7.51
C GLU A 36 -27.89 -39.72 7.29
N GLU A 37 -28.53 -39.68 6.12
CA GLU A 37 -29.54 -40.68 5.73
C GLU A 37 -28.89 -42.06 5.58
N ALA A 38 -27.71 -42.14 4.96
CA ALA A 38 -26.93 -43.37 4.82
C ALA A 38 -26.54 -43.94 6.17
N GLU A 39 -26.11 -43.10 7.12
CA GLU A 39 -25.72 -43.50 8.46
C GLU A 39 -26.92 -44.15 9.18
N THR A 40 -28.07 -43.48 9.16
CA THR A 40 -29.31 -43.99 9.75
C THR A 40 -29.73 -45.31 9.12
N PHE A 41 -29.65 -45.40 7.79
CA PHE A 41 -29.97 -46.60 7.04
C PHE A 41 -29.07 -47.78 7.43
N PHE A 42 -27.74 -47.61 7.36
CA PHE A 42 -26.80 -48.69 7.67
C PHE A 42 -26.84 -49.08 9.15
N LYS A 43 -27.08 -48.13 10.05
CA LYS A 43 -27.29 -48.42 11.47
C LYS A 43 -28.47 -49.38 11.68
N SER A 44 -29.62 -49.07 11.07
CA SER A 44 -30.81 -49.92 11.16
C SER A 44 -30.60 -51.28 10.47
N TYR A 45 -29.94 -51.30 9.31
CA TYR A 45 -29.64 -52.54 8.58
C TYR A 45 -28.79 -53.50 9.42
N LEU A 46 -27.83 -52.96 10.17
CA LEU A 46 -26.93 -53.73 11.04
C LEU A 46 -27.61 -54.29 12.29
N GLU A 47 -28.78 -53.79 12.71
CA GLU A 47 -29.55 -54.39 13.82
C GLU A 47 -30.02 -55.81 13.49
N SER A 48 -30.37 -56.03 12.22
CA SER A 48 -30.83 -57.34 11.72
C SER A 48 -29.69 -58.18 11.11
N ASN A 49 -28.59 -57.53 10.72
CA ASN A 49 -27.45 -58.15 10.03
C ASN A 49 -26.11 -57.74 10.68
N PRO A 50 -25.89 -58.04 11.96
CA PRO A 50 -24.78 -57.48 12.74
C PRO A 50 -23.39 -57.85 12.21
N ASP A 51 -23.27 -58.97 11.49
CA ASP A 51 -22.01 -59.48 10.96
C ASP A 51 -21.75 -59.09 9.49
N ASN A 52 -22.63 -58.30 8.86
CA ASN A 52 -22.44 -57.90 7.47
C ASN A 52 -21.29 -56.89 7.33
N LYS A 53 -20.10 -57.38 6.94
CA LYS A 53 -18.87 -56.60 6.74
C LYS A 53 -19.11 -55.35 5.86
N THR A 54 -19.76 -55.51 4.71
CA THR A 54 -20.00 -54.41 3.77
C THR A 54 -20.86 -53.32 4.38
N ALA A 55 -21.91 -53.70 5.13
CA ALA A 55 -22.75 -52.75 5.86
C ALA A 55 -21.98 -52.06 6.99
N LYS A 56 -21.11 -52.77 7.74
CA LYS A 56 -20.23 -52.15 8.77
C LYS A 56 -19.28 -51.12 8.15
N LEU A 57 -18.68 -51.45 7.00
CA LEU A 57 -17.78 -50.55 6.28
C LEU A 57 -18.52 -49.31 5.77
N CYS A 58 -19.68 -49.51 5.14
CA CYS A 58 -20.50 -48.40 4.64
C CYS A 58 -21.08 -47.53 5.76
N TYR A 59 -21.41 -48.14 6.92
CA TYR A 59 -21.75 -47.40 8.13
C TYR A 59 -20.59 -46.51 8.59
N GLY A 60 -19.37 -47.05 8.68
CA GLY A 60 -18.18 -46.25 9.02
C GLY A 60 -17.93 -45.09 8.06
N ARG A 61 -18.14 -45.28 6.75
CA ARG A 61 -18.05 -44.21 5.74
C ARG A 61 -19.13 -43.17 5.95
N ALA A 62 -20.37 -43.60 6.16
CA ALA A 62 -21.51 -42.71 6.38
C ALA A 62 -21.28 -41.83 7.61
N VAL A 63 -20.89 -42.43 8.75
CA VAL A 63 -20.55 -41.73 10.01
C VAL A 63 -19.43 -40.71 9.81
N GLY A 64 -18.38 -41.07 9.06
CA GLY A 64 -17.25 -40.17 8.85
C GLY A 64 -17.60 -38.97 7.98
N LEU A 65 -18.37 -39.21 6.92
CA LEU A 65 -18.78 -38.19 5.95
C LEU A 65 -19.99 -37.36 6.43
N SER A 66 -20.77 -37.87 7.40
CA SER A 66 -21.87 -37.14 8.04
C SER A 66 -21.40 -36.17 9.14
N GLY A 67 -20.12 -36.18 9.51
CA GLY A 67 -19.52 -35.20 10.41
C GLY A 67 -18.82 -35.78 11.64
N GLU A 68 -18.77 -37.11 11.79
CA GLU A 68 -18.16 -37.80 12.94
C GLU A 68 -16.91 -38.63 12.53
N PRO A 69 -15.87 -38.03 11.90
CA PRO A 69 -14.72 -38.76 11.36
C PRO A 69 -13.89 -39.47 12.43
N LYS A 70 -13.88 -38.99 13.69
CA LYS A 70 -13.24 -39.68 14.82
C LYS A 70 -13.94 -40.98 15.18
N LEU A 71 -15.27 -41.00 15.09
CA LEU A 71 -16.03 -42.23 15.29
C LEU A 71 -15.78 -43.19 14.14
N ALA A 72 -15.71 -42.71 12.89
CA ALA A 72 -15.31 -43.51 11.74
C ALA A 72 -13.92 -44.14 11.92
N ASN A 73 -12.92 -43.38 12.41
CA ASN A 73 -11.60 -43.92 12.77
C ASN A 73 -11.71 -45.11 13.73
N THR A 74 -12.58 -45.00 14.74
CA THR A 74 -12.81 -46.06 15.74
C THR A 74 -13.48 -47.28 15.12
N ILE A 75 -14.50 -47.07 14.29
CA ILE A 75 -15.20 -48.14 13.56
C ILE A 75 -14.22 -48.91 12.66
N PHE A 76 -13.46 -48.20 11.82
CA PHE A 76 -12.51 -48.83 10.91
C PHE A 76 -11.34 -49.50 11.64
N LYS A 77 -10.90 -48.95 12.78
CA LYS A 77 -9.90 -49.62 13.63
C LYS A 77 -10.42 -50.96 14.15
N GLY A 78 -11.65 -51.01 14.67
CA GLY A 78 -12.27 -52.27 15.10
C GLY A 78 -12.42 -53.26 13.95
N LEU A 79 -12.80 -52.78 12.76
CA LEU A 79 -12.86 -53.61 11.55
C LEU A 79 -11.48 -54.13 11.12
N LEU A 80 -10.39 -53.38 11.31
CA LEU A 80 -9.04 -53.86 11.05
C LEU A 80 -8.58 -54.96 12.02
N GLU A 81 -9.07 -54.93 13.26
CA GLU A 81 -8.83 -55.98 14.25
C GLU A 81 -9.59 -57.27 13.89
N GLU A 82 -10.81 -57.16 13.37
CA GLU A 82 -11.65 -58.28 12.91
C GLU A 82 -11.17 -58.86 11.56
N TYR A 83 -10.71 -58.00 10.64
CA TYR A 83 -10.28 -58.36 9.28
C TYR A 83 -8.86 -57.85 8.98
N PRO A 84 -7.82 -58.43 9.62
CA PRO A 84 -6.45 -57.99 9.43
C PRO A 84 -5.99 -58.19 7.98
N GLY A 85 -5.50 -57.12 7.34
CA GLY A 85 -4.97 -57.15 5.97
C GLY A 85 -6.02 -56.94 4.87
N ASP A 86 -7.28 -56.66 5.22
CA ASP A 86 -8.30 -56.30 4.24
C ASP A 86 -8.04 -54.91 3.67
N PHE A 87 -7.71 -54.85 2.37
CA PHE A 87 -7.33 -53.60 1.71
C PHE A 87 -8.45 -52.54 1.76
N GLU A 88 -9.72 -52.94 1.59
CA GLU A 88 -10.84 -52.02 1.56
C GLU A 88 -11.05 -51.37 2.94
N ILE A 89 -10.90 -52.13 4.02
CA ILE A 89 -10.94 -51.58 5.37
C ILE A 89 -9.70 -50.70 5.62
N GLN A 90 -8.51 -51.12 5.20
CA GLN A 90 -7.26 -50.38 5.40
C GLN A 90 -7.27 -49.01 4.70
N ILE A 91 -7.77 -48.93 3.46
CA ILE A 91 -7.87 -47.66 2.74
C ILE A 91 -8.92 -46.74 3.40
N ASN A 92 -10.07 -47.27 3.82
CA ASN A 92 -11.10 -46.47 4.50
C ASN A 92 -10.63 -45.98 5.88
N TYR A 93 -9.86 -46.80 6.62
CA TYR A 93 -9.21 -46.37 7.86
C TYR A 93 -8.24 -45.21 7.61
N ASN A 94 -7.44 -45.28 6.54
CA ASN A 94 -6.52 -44.19 6.21
C ASN A 94 -7.26 -42.92 5.75
N GLU A 95 -8.33 -43.09 4.98
CA GLU A 95 -9.17 -42.00 4.47
C GLU A 95 -9.93 -41.28 5.59
N SER A 96 -10.35 -41.99 6.63
CA SER A 96 -11.04 -41.36 7.75
C SER A 96 -10.17 -40.36 8.52
N PHE A 97 -8.84 -40.52 8.54
CA PHE A 97 -7.93 -39.47 9.04
C PHE A 97 -7.91 -38.21 8.16
N LEU A 98 -8.17 -38.33 6.86
CA LEU A 98 -8.30 -37.15 5.98
C LEU A 98 -9.61 -36.41 6.27
N TRP A 99 -10.71 -37.14 6.50
CA TRP A 99 -11.98 -36.54 6.92
C TRP A 99 -11.84 -35.83 8.28
N ASP A 100 -11.07 -36.43 9.20
CA ASP A 100 -10.73 -35.84 10.51
C ASP A 100 -9.69 -34.69 10.42
N ARG A 101 -9.16 -34.41 9.21
CA ARG A 101 -8.09 -33.44 8.95
C ARG A 101 -6.79 -33.72 9.71
N GLU A 102 -6.59 -34.95 10.16
CA GLU A 102 -5.39 -35.44 10.83
C GLU A 102 -4.32 -35.87 9.81
N PHE A 103 -3.92 -34.94 8.95
CA PHE A 103 -3.04 -35.20 7.80
C PHE A 103 -1.66 -35.73 8.21
N VAL A 104 -1.16 -35.27 9.37
CA VAL A 104 0.14 -35.72 9.92
C VAL A 104 0.07 -37.21 10.29
N ALA A 105 -1.04 -37.66 10.87
CA ALA A 105 -1.27 -39.06 11.20
C ALA A 105 -1.57 -39.91 9.94
N ALA A 106 -2.29 -39.35 8.97
CA ALA A 106 -2.59 -40.02 7.70
C ALA A 106 -1.33 -40.32 6.86
N LYS A 107 -0.33 -39.44 6.90
CA LYS A 107 0.89 -39.55 6.07
C LYS A 107 1.62 -40.89 6.20
N PRO A 108 2.03 -41.36 7.39
CA PRO A 108 2.70 -42.66 7.53
C PRO A 108 1.79 -43.84 7.14
N LEU A 109 0.48 -43.74 7.38
CA LEU A 109 -0.49 -44.77 7.03
C LEU A 109 -0.61 -44.94 5.51
N TYR A 110 -0.78 -43.84 4.77
CA TYR A 110 -0.81 -43.85 3.32
C TYR A 110 0.54 -44.22 2.70
N LYS A 111 1.65 -43.76 3.29
CA LYS A 111 3.00 -44.17 2.83
C LYS A 111 3.17 -45.68 2.90
N LYS A 112 2.72 -46.33 3.98
CA LYS A 112 2.72 -47.79 4.11
C LYS A 112 1.80 -48.44 3.07
N LEU A 113 0.55 -47.95 2.95
CA LEU A 113 -0.44 -48.50 2.02
C LEU A 113 0.04 -48.45 0.56
N VAL A 114 0.69 -47.35 0.14
CA VAL A 114 1.29 -47.20 -1.20
C VAL A 114 2.51 -48.09 -1.40
N ALA A 115 3.32 -48.32 -0.36
CA ALA A 115 4.45 -49.25 -0.46
C ALA A 115 4.00 -50.70 -0.67
N GLU A 116 2.90 -51.09 -0.03
CA GLU A 116 2.28 -52.41 -0.17
C GLU A 116 1.49 -52.55 -1.48
N ASN A 117 0.92 -51.45 -1.98
CA ASN A 117 0.03 -51.43 -3.15
C ASN A 117 0.42 -50.30 -4.13
N PRO A 118 1.58 -50.39 -4.80
CA PRO A 118 2.16 -49.27 -5.56
C PRO A 118 1.36 -48.83 -6.78
N ASP A 119 0.51 -49.72 -7.31
CA ASP A 119 -0.33 -49.50 -8.50
C ASP A 119 -1.81 -49.33 -8.15
N ASN A 120 -2.16 -49.24 -6.86
CA ASN A 120 -3.54 -48.99 -6.46
C ASN A 120 -3.88 -47.48 -6.54
N PHE A 121 -4.83 -47.14 -7.40
CA PHE A 121 -5.24 -45.75 -7.63
C PHE A 121 -5.65 -45.02 -6.36
N GLY A 122 -6.52 -45.62 -5.54
CA GLY A 122 -7.04 -45.00 -4.32
C GLY A 122 -5.95 -44.75 -3.28
N ALA A 123 -5.03 -45.72 -3.08
CA ALA A 123 -3.91 -45.57 -2.17
C ALA A 123 -2.97 -44.42 -2.61
N VAL A 124 -2.60 -44.39 -3.89
CA VAL A 124 -1.68 -43.39 -4.45
C VAL A 124 -2.31 -42.00 -4.44
N LEU A 125 -3.58 -41.87 -4.83
CA LEU A 125 -4.30 -40.60 -4.82
C LEU A 125 -4.53 -40.08 -3.39
N GLY A 126 -4.92 -40.96 -2.46
CA GLY A 126 -5.06 -40.61 -1.04
C GLY A 126 -3.76 -40.11 -0.43
N TYR A 127 -2.62 -40.72 -0.81
CA TYR A 127 -1.31 -40.23 -0.38
C TYR A 127 -0.98 -38.85 -0.98
N ALA A 128 -1.25 -38.63 -2.26
CA ALA A 128 -1.08 -37.33 -2.91
C ALA A 128 -1.90 -36.23 -2.22
N ASN A 129 -3.17 -36.51 -1.91
CA ASN A 129 -4.07 -35.60 -1.21
C ASN A 129 -3.60 -35.32 0.22
N THR A 130 -3.06 -36.33 0.92
CA THR A 130 -2.45 -36.16 2.24
C THR A 130 -1.27 -35.19 2.19
N LEU A 131 -0.34 -35.41 1.25
CA LEU A 131 0.83 -34.56 1.04
C LEU A 131 0.44 -33.12 0.65
N SER A 132 -0.60 -32.96 -0.18
CA SER A 132 -1.15 -31.65 -0.56
C SER A 132 -1.64 -30.85 0.64
N ASN A 133 -2.41 -31.48 1.54
CA ASN A 133 -2.91 -30.81 2.75
C ASN A 133 -1.78 -30.44 3.72
N LEU A 134 -0.70 -31.22 3.73
CA LEU A 134 0.54 -30.89 4.44
C LEU A 134 1.41 -29.84 3.72
N LYS A 135 0.97 -29.33 2.56
CA LYS A 135 1.70 -28.40 1.71
C LYS A 135 3.04 -28.94 1.19
N GLU A 136 3.21 -30.26 1.18
CA GLU A 136 4.34 -30.98 0.57
C GLU A 136 4.10 -31.14 -0.94
N TYR A 137 3.92 -29.99 -1.62
CA TYR A 137 3.47 -29.94 -3.01
C TYR A 137 4.36 -30.69 -4.02
N PRO A 138 5.71 -30.68 -3.93
CA PRO A 138 6.54 -31.46 -4.85
C PRO A 138 6.23 -32.96 -4.80
N GLN A 139 6.15 -33.54 -3.61
CA GLN A 139 5.83 -34.96 -3.44
C GLN A 139 4.36 -35.26 -3.78
N ALA A 140 3.45 -34.33 -3.47
CA ALA A 140 2.05 -34.45 -3.87
C ALA A 140 1.89 -34.50 -5.40
N LEU A 141 2.63 -33.67 -6.14
CA LEU A 141 2.66 -33.68 -7.60
C LEU A 141 3.21 -34.98 -8.17
N GLU A 142 4.26 -35.54 -7.56
CA GLU A 142 4.81 -36.83 -7.96
C GLU A 142 3.75 -37.94 -7.82
N MET A 143 3.11 -38.03 -6.65
CA MET A 143 2.10 -39.07 -6.38
C MET A 143 0.83 -38.89 -7.22
N VAL A 144 0.34 -37.66 -7.42
CA VAL A 144 -0.86 -37.45 -8.24
C VAL A 144 -0.60 -37.76 -9.72
N ASN A 145 0.60 -37.49 -10.23
CA ASN A 145 0.97 -37.87 -11.59
C ASN A 145 1.04 -39.39 -11.75
N ARG A 146 1.50 -40.13 -10.71
CA ARG A 146 1.39 -41.59 -10.69
C ARG A 146 -0.07 -42.06 -10.68
N ALA A 147 -0.94 -41.46 -9.88
CA ALA A 147 -2.38 -41.79 -9.89
C ALA A 147 -3.00 -41.58 -11.29
N ILE A 148 -2.65 -40.49 -11.97
CA ILE A 148 -3.07 -40.24 -13.36
C ILE A 148 -2.52 -41.30 -14.32
N ALA A 149 -1.29 -41.77 -14.14
CA ALA A 149 -0.73 -42.83 -14.97
C ALA A 149 -1.43 -44.19 -14.75
N ILE A 150 -1.88 -44.48 -13.53
CA ILE A 150 -2.61 -45.72 -13.18
C ILE A 150 -4.03 -45.70 -13.78
N GLN A 151 -4.76 -44.58 -13.67
CA GLN A 151 -6.08 -44.42 -14.29
C GLN A 151 -6.20 -43.08 -15.05
N PRO A 152 -5.77 -43.03 -16.32
CA PRO A 152 -5.74 -41.77 -17.11
C PRO A 152 -7.12 -41.13 -17.34
N GLU A 153 -8.15 -41.97 -17.41
CA GLU A 153 -9.55 -41.57 -17.63
C GLU A 153 -10.25 -41.11 -16.35
N ASN A 154 -9.65 -41.34 -15.17
CA ASN A 154 -10.23 -40.93 -13.90
C ASN A 154 -9.96 -39.44 -13.66
N GLY A 155 -11.00 -38.61 -13.84
CA GLY A 155 -10.92 -37.16 -13.67
C GLY A 155 -10.55 -36.70 -12.25
N SER A 156 -10.78 -37.51 -11.21
CA SER A 156 -10.53 -37.12 -9.82
C SER A 156 -9.05 -36.80 -9.56
N ALA A 157 -8.12 -37.54 -10.16
CA ALA A 157 -6.69 -37.26 -10.01
C ALA A 157 -6.27 -35.96 -10.73
N LYS A 158 -6.91 -35.60 -11.85
CA LYS A 158 -6.70 -34.30 -12.51
C LYS A 158 -7.20 -33.15 -11.64
N VAL A 159 -8.36 -33.34 -10.98
CA VAL A 159 -8.90 -32.37 -10.00
C VAL A 159 -7.95 -32.19 -8.80
N SER A 160 -7.44 -33.28 -8.21
CA SER A 160 -6.42 -33.20 -7.15
C SER A 160 -5.17 -32.47 -7.64
N ARG A 161 -4.69 -32.75 -8.85
CA ARG A 161 -3.54 -32.06 -9.46
C ARG A 161 -3.79 -30.56 -9.62
N LYS A 162 -4.97 -30.13 -10.04
CA LYS A 162 -5.37 -28.72 -10.08
C LYS A 162 -5.19 -28.06 -8.71
N PHE A 163 -5.78 -28.62 -7.65
CA PHE A 163 -5.72 -28.02 -6.31
C PHE A 163 -4.31 -28.02 -5.71
N ILE A 164 -3.51 -29.06 -5.98
CA ILE A 164 -2.08 -29.10 -5.64
C ILE A 164 -1.34 -27.93 -6.33
N LYS A 165 -1.57 -27.71 -7.63
CA LYS A 165 -0.94 -26.61 -8.39
C LYS A 165 -1.39 -25.24 -7.90
N LEU A 166 -2.68 -25.05 -7.58
CA LEU A 166 -3.18 -23.80 -6.98
C LEU A 166 -2.48 -23.50 -5.65
N GLY A 167 -2.42 -24.48 -4.75
CA GLY A 167 -1.74 -24.33 -3.45
C GLY A 167 -0.24 -24.06 -3.60
N TYR A 168 0.41 -24.72 -4.55
CA TYR A 168 1.83 -24.51 -4.80
C TYR A 168 2.11 -23.13 -5.41
N ALA A 169 1.30 -22.70 -6.37
CA ALA A 169 1.37 -21.36 -6.94
C ALA A 169 1.21 -20.29 -5.84
N ASN A 170 0.26 -20.46 -4.93
CA ASN A 170 0.06 -19.55 -3.80
C ASN A 170 1.29 -19.47 -2.88
N THR A 171 1.99 -20.60 -2.65
CA THR A 171 3.27 -20.60 -1.90
C THR A 171 4.31 -19.72 -2.57
N PHE A 172 4.45 -19.81 -3.89
CA PHE A 172 5.37 -18.96 -4.64
C PHE A 172 4.95 -17.49 -4.61
N VAL A 173 3.66 -17.18 -4.72
CA VAL A 173 3.14 -15.81 -4.63
C VAL A 173 3.45 -15.19 -3.26
N ASN A 174 3.23 -15.93 -2.16
CA ASN A 174 3.56 -15.46 -0.81
C ASN A 174 5.06 -15.24 -0.60
N ASN A 175 5.90 -16.01 -1.29
CA ASN A 175 7.35 -15.80 -1.32
C ASN A 175 7.79 -14.77 -2.38
N GLN A 176 6.84 -14.11 -3.05
CA GLN A 176 7.06 -13.11 -4.11
C GLN A 176 7.78 -13.68 -5.36
N GLU A 177 7.73 -14.99 -5.56
CA GLU A 177 8.25 -15.72 -6.72
C GLU A 177 7.18 -15.83 -7.83
N TYR A 178 6.63 -14.68 -8.25
CA TYR A 178 5.46 -14.60 -9.13
C TYR A 178 5.58 -15.39 -10.43
N LYS A 179 6.77 -15.39 -11.06
CA LYS A 179 7.02 -16.15 -12.30
C LYS A 179 6.76 -17.66 -12.13
N LYS A 180 7.14 -18.23 -10.99
CA LYS A 180 6.88 -19.65 -10.69
C LYS A 180 5.40 -19.89 -10.42
N GLY A 181 4.75 -18.98 -9.68
CA GLY A 181 3.30 -19.02 -9.47
C GLY A 181 2.52 -19.04 -10.79
N ILE A 182 2.84 -18.12 -11.70
CA ILE A 182 2.26 -18.04 -13.05
C ILE A 182 2.47 -19.35 -13.83
N ALA A 183 3.67 -19.93 -13.78
CA ALA A 183 3.96 -21.18 -14.48
C ALA A 183 3.03 -22.32 -14.03
N TYR A 184 2.90 -22.56 -12.72
CA TYR A 184 2.02 -23.60 -12.19
C TYR A 184 0.54 -23.36 -12.48
N LEU A 185 0.08 -22.11 -12.44
CA LEU A 185 -1.29 -21.77 -12.82
C LEU A 185 -1.55 -22.04 -14.30
N ASN A 186 -0.59 -21.72 -15.18
CA ASN A 186 -0.74 -21.97 -16.62
C ASN A 186 -0.84 -23.46 -16.93
N GLU A 187 -0.13 -24.32 -16.21
CA GLU A 187 -0.22 -25.76 -16.43
C GLU A 187 -1.61 -26.34 -16.13
N ILE A 188 -2.42 -25.70 -15.27
CA ILE A 188 -3.80 -26.13 -14.96
C ILE A 188 -4.67 -26.11 -16.23
N PHE A 189 -4.41 -25.16 -17.14
CA PHE A 189 -5.19 -25.03 -18.37
C PHE A 189 -5.00 -26.19 -19.36
N THR A 190 -4.02 -27.07 -19.12
CA THR A 190 -3.84 -28.32 -19.89
C THR A 190 -5.01 -29.28 -19.64
N ASP A 191 -5.41 -29.42 -18.38
CA ASP A 191 -6.52 -30.30 -17.98
C ASP A 191 -7.86 -29.56 -17.97
N PHE A 192 -7.84 -28.26 -17.62
CA PHE A 192 -9.02 -27.44 -17.43
C PHE A 192 -8.88 -26.09 -18.16
N PRO A 193 -9.13 -26.03 -19.49
CA PRO A 193 -8.89 -24.85 -20.31
C PRO A 193 -9.63 -23.57 -19.92
N GLN A 194 -10.65 -23.64 -19.05
CA GLN A 194 -11.40 -22.48 -18.55
C GLN A 194 -11.55 -22.50 -17.02
N ASP A 195 -10.54 -23.01 -16.32
CA ASP A 195 -10.56 -23.04 -14.86
C ASP A 195 -10.62 -21.63 -14.26
N LYS A 196 -11.73 -21.31 -13.60
CA LYS A 196 -11.98 -19.96 -13.05
C LYS A 196 -11.01 -19.60 -11.93
N ASP A 197 -10.69 -20.55 -11.05
CA ASP A 197 -9.76 -20.31 -9.94
C ASP A 197 -8.37 -19.96 -10.45
N ALA A 198 -7.87 -20.70 -11.44
CA ALA A 198 -6.59 -20.42 -12.06
C ALA A 198 -6.57 -19.06 -12.78
N LEU A 199 -7.64 -18.70 -13.50
CA LEU A 199 -7.77 -17.38 -14.13
C LEU A 199 -7.77 -16.24 -13.10
N LEU A 200 -8.55 -16.36 -12.03
CA LEU A 200 -8.61 -15.33 -10.99
C LEU A 200 -7.27 -15.17 -10.26
N ASN A 201 -6.62 -16.27 -9.90
CA ASN A 201 -5.29 -16.22 -9.28
C ASN A 201 -4.26 -15.61 -10.22
N LEU A 202 -4.32 -15.93 -11.52
CA LEU A 202 -3.39 -15.38 -12.51
C LEU A 202 -3.61 -13.88 -12.71
N ALA A 203 -4.87 -13.43 -12.79
CA ALA A 203 -5.20 -12.01 -12.84
C ALA A 203 -4.68 -11.26 -11.60
N ASN A 204 -4.89 -11.82 -10.40
CA ASN A 204 -4.39 -11.22 -9.16
C ASN A 204 -2.86 -11.09 -9.14
N ILE A 205 -2.12 -12.10 -9.61
CA ILE A 205 -0.66 -11.99 -9.73
C ILE A 205 -0.28 -10.86 -10.67
N TYR A 206 -0.91 -10.77 -11.86
CA TYR A 206 -0.64 -9.70 -12.81
C TYR A 206 -0.96 -8.30 -12.24
N LEU A 207 -1.99 -8.17 -11.41
CA LEU A 207 -2.26 -6.92 -10.68
C LEU A 207 -1.16 -6.60 -9.66
N ILE A 208 -0.66 -7.59 -8.90
CA ILE A 208 0.40 -7.42 -7.89
C ILE A 208 1.74 -6.98 -8.50
N ILE A 209 2.05 -7.44 -9.72
CA ILE A 209 3.26 -7.06 -10.46
C ILE A 209 3.01 -5.93 -11.46
N GLU A 210 1.85 -5.29 -11.39
CA GLU A 210 1.46 -4.13 -12.21
C GLU A 210 1.43 -4.37 -13.73
N GLU A 211 1.34 -5.64 -14.16
CA GLU A 211 1.15 -6.04 -15.57
C GLU A 211 -0.33 -5.96 -15.97
N THR A 212 -0.87 -4.74 -15.99
CA THR A 212 -2.31 -4.48 -16.15
C THR A 212 -2.89 -4.96 -17.49
N ALA A 213 -2.10 -4.95 -18.57
CA ALA A 213 -2.51 -5.48 -19.87
C ALA A 213 -2.79 -6.99 -19.79
N ASN A 214 -1.91 -7.74 -19.12
CA ASN A 214 -2.07 -9.18 -18.92
C ASN A 214 -3.26 -9.47 -17.99
N ALA A 215 -3.41 -8.73 -16.89
CA ALA A 215 -4.58 -8.86 -16.01
C ALA A 215 -5.91 -8.66 -16.78
N LYS A 216 -6.01 -7.62 -17.61
CA LYS A 216 -7.20 -7.36 -18.45
C LYS A 216 -7.47 -8.49 -19.44
N ALA A 217 -6.43 -9.05 -20.08
CA ALA A 217 -6.60 -10.18 -20.98
C ALA A 217 -7.14 -11.43 -20.25
N ILE A 218 -6.69 -11.69 -19.02
CA ILE A 218 -7.19 -12.79 -18.21
C ILE A 218 -8.65 -12.56 -17.76
N TYR A 219 -9.02 -11.35 -17.34
CA TYR A 219 -10.42 -11.03 -17.06
C TYR A 219 -11.30 -11.13 -18.29
N ALA A 220 -10.83 -10.72 -19.47
CA ALA A 220 -11.56 -10.90 -20.72
C ALA A 220 -11.80 -12.39 -21.03
N ARG A 221 -10.81 -13.25 -20.77
CA ARG A 221 -10.96 -14.72 -20.89
C ARG A 221 -11.95 -15.30 -19.87
N LEU A 222 -12.02 -14.75 -18.66
CA LEU A 222 -12.95 -15.20 -17.61
C LEU A 222 -14.42 -14.98 -18.00
N ALA A 223 -14.73 -13.96 -18.80
CA ALA A 223 -16.08 -13.48 -19.15
C ALA A 223 -16.88 -14.45 -20.04
N THR A 224 -17.17 -15.65 -19.53
CA THR A 224 -17.84 -16.75 -20.25
C THR A 224 -19.34 -16.84 -19.99
N SER A 225 -19.84 -16.16 -18.95
CA SER A 225 -21.26 -16.03 -18.61
C SER A 225 -21.58 -14.58 -18.23
N GLU A 226 -22.87 -14.28 -18.03
CA GLU A 226 -23.30 -12.95 -17.60
C GLU A 226 -22.69 -12.55 -16.24
N LYS A 227 -22.73 -13.46 -15.26
CA LYS A 227 -22.10 -13.26 -13.94
C LYS A 227 -20.58 -13.08 -14.07
N ASP A 228 -19.94 -13.91 -14.90
CA ASP A 228 -18.49 -13.81 -15.10
C ASP A 228 -18.09 -12.53 -15.83
N SER A 229 -18.94 -12.01 -16.73
CA SER A 229 -18.72 -10.73 -17.40
C SER A 229 -18.70 -9.58 -16.40
N ILE A 230 -19.56 -9.61 -15.37
CA ILE A 230 -19.58 -8.58 -14.31
C ILE A 230 -18.32 -8.70 -13.45
N THR A 231 -17.94 -9.92 -13.03
CA THR A 231 -16.69 -10.16 -12.30
C THR A 231 -15.47 -9.67 -13.09
N ALA A 232 -15.44 -9.93 -14.41
CA ALA A 232 -14.40 -9.44 -15.30
C ALA A 232 -14.36 -7.91 -15.37
N LEU A 233 -15.51 -7.24 -15.48
CA LEU A 233 -15.57 -5.77 -15.47
C LEU A 233 -15.06 -5.18 -14.14
N ASN A 234 -15.41 -5.79 -13.01
CA ASN A 234 -14.90 -5.37 -11.69
C ASN A 234 -13.38 -5.47 -11.61
N GLY A 235 -12.81 -6.56 -12.15
CA GLY A 235 -11.37 -6.79 -12.24
C GLY A 235 -10.67 -5.84 -13.21
N ILE A 236 -11.27 -5.59 -14.38
CA ILE A 236 -10.74 -4.64 -15.38
C ILE A 236 -10.75 -3.22 -14.82
N ALA A 237 -11.80 -2.80 -14.10
CA ALA A 237 -11.81 -1.49 -13.45
C ALA A 237 -10.65 -1.34 -12.45
N LEU A 238 -10.33 -2.37 -11.68
CA LEU A 238 -9.15 -2.38 -10.81
C LEU A 238 -7.85 -2.31 -11.61
N ALA A 239 -7.73 -3.09 -12.69
CA ALA A 239 -6.55 -3.08 -13.56
C ALA A 239 -6.32 -1.70 -14.20
N GLU A 240 -7.38 -1.00 -14.61
CA GLU A 240 -7.30 0.37 -15.12
C GLU A 240 -6.84 1.35 -14.04
N HIS A 241 -7.32 1.22 -12.80
CA HIS A 241 -6.84 2.05 -11.70
C HIS A 241 -5.35 1.83 -11.39
N ILE A 242 -4.91 0.57 -11.31
CA ILE A 242 -3.48 0.23 -11.13
C ILE A 242 -2.66 0.77 -12.31
N GLY A 243 -3.23 0.73 -13.52
CA GLY A 243 -2.64 1.31 -14.72
C GLY A 243 -2.77 2.84 -14.84
N GLU A 244 -3.21 3.51 -13.77
CA GLU A 244 -3.38 4.97 -13.66
C GLU A 244 -4.43 5.59 -14.61
N ASN A 245 -5.33 4.76 -15.17
CA ASN A 245 -6.42 5.18 -16.04
C ASN A 245 -7.74 5.35 -15.26
N ASP A 246 -7.73 6.16 -14.20
CA ASP A 246 -8.86 6.31 -13.27
C ASP A 246 -10.19 6.64 -13.97
N LYS A 247 -10.17 7.48 -15.02
CA LYS A 247 -11.38 7.83 -15.78
C LYS A 247 -12.01 6.60 -16.43
N GLU A 248 -11.19 5.72 -16.99
CA GLU A 248 -11.63 4.48 -17.62
C GLU A 248 -12.07 3.47 -16.56
N ALA A 249 -11.36 3.38 -15.44
CA ALA A 249 -11.77 2.57 -14.30
C ALA A 249 -13.19 2.90 -13.83
N LEU A 250 -13.55 4.19 -13.74
CA LEU A 250 -14.90 4.63 -13.39
C LEU A 250 -15.93 4.30 -14.48
N ARG A 251 -15.57 4.47 -15.75
CA ARG A 251 -16.45 4.10 -16.88
C ARG A 251 -16.80 2.60 -16.84
N ILE A 252 -15.79 1.75 -16.68
CA ILE A 252 -15.95 0.28 -16.62
C ILE A 252 -16.73 -0.13 -15.37
N ALA A 253 -16.41 0.44 -14.20
CA ALA A 253 -17.13 0.14 -12.97
C ALA A 253 -18.61 0.56 -13.03
N GLY A 254 -18.92 1.68 -13.71
CA GLY A 254 -20.30 2.08 -13.99
C GLY A 254 -21.05 1.06 -14.84
N GLN A 255 -20.41 0.51 -15.88
CA GLN A 255 -21.00 -0.56 -16.70
C GLN A 255 -21.26 -1.83 -15.88
N ALA A 256 -20.35 -2.20 -14.97
CA ALA A 256 -20.56 -3.33 -14.08
C ALA A 256 -21.77 -3.10 -13.14
N LYS A 257 -21.86 -1.90 -12.55
CA LYS A 257 -22.98 -1.48 -11.69
C LYS A 257 -24.33 -1.59 -12.41
N GLU A 258 -24.41 -1.12 -13.66
CA GLU A 258 -25.64 -1.21 -14.45
C GLU A 258 -26.05 -2.66 -14.71
N LYS A 259 -25.08 -3.52 -15.08
CA LYS A 259 -25.33 -4.94 -15.36
C LYS A 259 -25.73 -5.74 -14.13
N VAL A 260 -25.14 -5.48 -12.96
CA VAL A 260 -25.43 -6.28 -11.75
C VAL A 260 -26.82 -6.01 -11.18
N ALA A 261 -27.44 -4.87 -11.52
CA ALA A 261 -28.75 -4.48 -11.02
C ALA A 261 -29.86 -5.51 -11.33
N SER A 262 -29.76 -6.22 -12.45
CA SER A 262 -30.72 -7.26 -12.88
C SER A 262 -30.34 -8.68 -12.46
N ILE A 263 -29.21 -8.88 -11.75
CA ILE A 263 -28.74 -10.20 -11.35
C ILE A 263 -29.22 -10.54 -9.94
N ASP A 264 -29.75 -11.74 -9.74
CA ASP A 264 -30.05 -12.27 -8.41
C ASP A 264 -28.80 -12.97 -7.83
N ASP A 265 -27.84 -12.16 -7.39
CA ASP A 265 -26.59 -12.63 -6.76
C ASP A 265 -26.04 -11.55 -5.82
N GLU A 266 -26.26 -11.73 -4.52
CA GLU A 266 -25.95 -10.70 -3.53
C GLU A 266 -24.44 -10.48 -3.36
N ALA A 267 -23.64 -11.55 -3.41
CA ALA A 267 -22.19 -11.43 -3.30
C ALA A 267 -21.60 -10.67 -4.49
N LEU A 268 -22.12 -10.92 -5.70
CA LEU A 268 -21.72 -10.19 -6.89
C LEU A 268 -22.15 -8.71 -6.84
N LYS A 269 -23.35 -8.41 -6.31
CA LYS A 269 -23.80 -7.02 -6.07
C LYS A 269 -22.87 -6.28 -5.13
N GLU A 270 -22.59 -6.85 -3.96
CA GLU A 270 -21.69 -6.24 -2.96
C GLU A 270 -20.32 -5.89 -3.56
N THR A 271 -19.67 -6.84 -4.23
CA THR A 271 -18.34 -6.62 -4.85
C THR A 271 -18.37 -5.59 -6.00
N THR A 272 -19.47 -5.52 -6.74
CA THR A 272 -19.63 -4.57 -7.86
C THR A 272 -19.87 -3.15 -7.35
N TYR A 273 -20.74 -2.97 -6.37
CA TYR A 273 -21.00 -1.66 -5.77
C TYR A 273 -19.78 -1.14 -5.02
N ASP A 274 -19.05 -2.02 -4.31
CA ASP A 274 -17.75 -1.68 -3.71
C ASP A 274 -16.77 -1.12 -4.76
N ARG A 275 -16.55 -1.85 -5.87
CA ARG A 275 -15.67 -1.40 -6.95
C ARG A 275 -16.11 -0.06 -7.56
N TYR A 276 -17.40 0.15 -7.76
CA TYR A 276 -17.94 1.41 -8.29
C TYR A 276 -17.66 2.60 -7.37
N VAL A 277 -17.92 2.45 -6.07
CA VAL A 277 -17.64 3.52 -5.10
C VAL A 277 -16.14 3.79 -5.00
N GLN A 278 -15.29 2.75 -5.02
CA GLN A 278 -13.84 2.93 -5.08
C GLN A 278 -13.44 3.74 -6.32
N ALA A 279 -14.02 3.46 -7.48
CA ALA A 279 -13.76 4.22 -8.70
C ALA A 279 -14.21 5.69 -8.63
N LEU A 280 -15.32 6.00 -7.93
CA LEU A 280 -15.68 7.38 -7.62
C LEU A 280 -14.61 8.07 -6.76
N ILE A 281 -14.10 7.38 -5.74
CA ILE A 281 -13.05 7.90 -4.84
C ILE A 281 -11.75 8.14 -5.62
N TRP A 282 -11.31 7.20 -6.45
CA TRP A 282 -10.11 7.34 -7.30
C TRP A 282 -10.19 8.57 -8.22
N ASN A 283 -11.40 8.86 -8.73
CA ASN A 283 -11.66 10.04 -9.56
C ASN A 283 -11.86 11.34 -8.78
N ASN A 284 -11.64 11.35 -7.46
CA ASN A 284 -11.87 12.48 -6.55
C ASN A 284 -13.35 12.94 -6.51
N LYS A 285 -14.30 12.09 -6.90
CA LYS A 285 -15.75 12.35 -6.82
C LYS A 285 -16.27 12.03 -5.42
N TYR A 286 -15.70 12.68 -4.40
CA TYR A 286 -15.96 12.35 -3.00
C TYR A 286 -17.39 12.66 -2.53
N LYS A 287 -18.07 13.61 -3.18
CA LYS A 287 -19.48 13.92 -2.93
C LYS A 287 -20.35 12.76 -3.40
N ASP A 288 -20.25 12.40 -4.68
CA ASP A 288 -20.97 11.28 -5.29
C ASP A 288 -20.70 9.98 -4.53
N ALA A 289 -19.44 9.70 -4.16
CA ALA A 289 -19.09 8.54 -3.35
C ALA A 289 -19.76 8.56 -1.97
N LYS A 290 -19.89 9.73 -1.32
CA LYS A 290 -20.57 9.85 -0.02
C LYS A 290 -22.05 9.52 -0.15
N GLU A 291 -22.70 10.05 -1.19
CA GLU A 291 -24.13 9.85 -1.44
C GLU A 291 -24.42 8.39 -1.77
N GLU A 292 -23.60 7.77 -2.63
CA GLU A 292 -23.72 6.34 -2.95
C GLU A 292 -23.50 5.45 -1.72
N ILE A 293 -22.50 5.73 -0.89
CA ILE A 293 -22.26 4.99 0.36
C ILE A 293 -23.47 5.07 1.30
N ALA A 294 -24.13 6.24 1.39
CA ALA A 294 -25.29 6.41 2.25
C ALA A 294 -26.47 5.56 1.76
N LEU A 295 -26.73 5.54 0.45
CA LEU A 295 -27.76 4.68 -0.15
C LEU A 295 -27.47 3.19 0.07
N LEU A 296 -26.22 2.77 -0.15
CA LEU A 296 -25.82 1.38 0.05
C LEU A 296 -25.88 0.96 1.53
N GLU A 297 -25.62 1.88 2.47
CA GLU A 297 -25.74 1.58 3.91
C GLU A 297 -27.19 1.31 4.35
N GLU A 298 -28.17 1.96 3.73
CA GLU A 298 -29.59 1.69 3.99
C GLU A 298 -29.98 0.27 3.54
N GLN A 299 -29.43 -0.18 2.41
CA GLN A 299 -29.69 -1.51 1.86
C GLN A 299 -28.85 -2.62 2.54
N TYR A 300 -27.62 -2.28 2.94
CA TYR A 300 -26.60 -3.20 3.45
C TYR A 300 -26.09 -2.74 4.83
N PRO A 301 -26.96 -2.66 5.84
CA PRO A 301 -26.56 -2.19 7.15
C PRO A 301 -25.47 -3.09 7.74
N GLU A 302 -24.52 -2.47 8.43
CA GLU A 302 -23.48 -3.16 9.21
C GLU A 302 -22.51 -4.05 8.41
N LYS A 303 -22.49 -3.96 7.08
CA LYS A 303 -21.50 -4.69 6.27
C LYS A 303 -20.10 -4.08 6.36
N ASN A 304 -19.08 -4.93 6.46
CA ASN A 304 -17.67 -4.50 6.57
C ASN A 304 -17.18 -3.75 5.33
N TRP A 305 -17.64 -4.11 4.13
CA TRP A 305 -17.24 -3.42 2.89
C TRP A 305 -17.76 -1.97 2.84
N ILE A 306 -18.95 -1.69 3.38
CA ILE A 306 -19.46 -0.31 3.54
C ILE A 306 -18.55 0.50 4.48
N ALA A 307 -18.14 -0.11 5.60
CA ALA A 307 -17.20 0.52 6.52
C ALA A 307 -15.84 0.78 5.85
N ALA A 308 -15.36 -0.16 5.02
CA ALA A 308 -14.12 -0.02 4.28
C ALA A 308 -14.19 1.12 3.26
N LEU A 309 -15.31 1.30 2.56
CA LEU A 309 -15.55 2.45 1.67
C LEU A 309 -15.55 3.79 2.42
N LYS A 310 -16.22 3.86 3.57
CA LYS A 310 -16.19 5.05 4.44
C LYS A 310 -14.78 5.35 4.90
N ALA A 311 -14.03 4.33 5.28
CA ALA A 311 -12.66 4.47 5.74
C ALA A 311 -11.73 4.96 4.62
N THR A 312 -11.84 4.34 3.44
CA THR A 312 -11.10 4.70 2.23
C THR A 312 -11.38 6.14 1.83
N ARG A 313 -12.65 6.55 1.74
CA ARG A 313 -13.01 7.95 1.46
C ARG A 313 -12.38 8.90 2.48
N GLY A 314 -12.44 8.55 3.77
CA GLY A 314 -11.80 9.32 4.84
C GLY A 314 -10.30 9.50 4.63
N MET A 315 -9.59 8.46 4.18
CA MET A 315 -8.16 8.52 3.86
C MET A 315 -7.87 9.52 2.74
N TYR A 316 -8.67 9.51 1.68
CA TYR A 316 -8.51 10.40 0.54
C TYR A 316 -8.89 11.86 0.86
N THR A 317 -9.82 12.10 1.78
CA THR A 317 -10.24 13.45 2.19
C THR A 317 -9.52 13.98 3.43
N ALA A 318 -8.47 13.28 3.90
CA ALA A 318 -7.76 13.55 5.16
C ALA A 318 -8.66 13.56 6.42
N ASP A 319 -9.77 12.84 6.39
CA ASP A 319 -10.66 12.56 7.52
C ASP A 319 -10.24 11.26 8.25
N PHE A 320 -9.02 11.27 8.78
CA PHE A 320 -8.45 10.08 9.41
C PHE A 320 -9.22 9.63 10.66
N LYS A 321 -9.98 10.52 11.30
CA LYS A 321 -10.85 10.16 12.43
C LYS A 321 -11.96 9.21 11.96
N THR A 322 -12.64 9.55 10.87
CA THR A 322 -13.65 8.66 10.27
C THR A 322 -13.00 7.36 9.79
N SER A 323 -11.81 7.41 9.19
CA SER A 323 -11.10 6.19 8.77
C SER A 323 -10.81 5.26 9.93
N LEU A 324 -10.19 5.77 11.00
CA LEU A 324 -9.86 4.97 12.18
C LEU A 324 -11.10 4.34 12.81
N SER A 325 -12.18 5.12 12.98
CA SER A 325 -13.43 4.62 13.56
C SER A 325 -14.05 3.48 12.74
N ASN A 326 -13.97 3.54 11.40
CA ASN A 326 -14.51 2.48 10.54
C ASN A 326 -13.60 1.26 10.49
N TYR A 327 -12.27 1.43 10.51
CA TYR A 327 -11.36 0.29 10.63
C TYR A 327 -11.50 -0.42 11.98
N ASP A 328 -11.68 0.33 13.07
CA ASP A 328 -11.98 -0.24 14.39
C ASP A 328 -13.30 -1.03 14.38
N MET A 329 -14.32 -0.53 13.68
CA MET A 329 -15.59 -1.25 13.50
C MET A 329 -15.41 -2.54 12.71
N ILE A 330 -14.65 -2.52 11.60
CA ILE A 330 -14.32 -3.73 10.83
C ILE A 330 -13.63 -4.76 11.74
N LEU A 331 -12.60 -4.34 12.48
CA LEU A 331 -11.81 -5.21 13.35
C LEU A 331 -12.60 -5.76 14.55
N SER A 332 -13.65 -5.06 14.99
CA SER A 332 -14.57 -5.54 16.02
C SER A 332 -15.45 -6.70 15.55
N ARG A 333 -15.72 -6.77 14.23
CA ARG A 333 -16.55 -7.81 13.60
C ARG A 333 -15.70 -8.94 13.01
N ASP A 334 -14.55 -8.59 12.45
CA ASP A 334 -13.56 -9.49 11.87
C ASP A 334 -12.15 -9.01 12.25
N SER A 335 -11.61 -9.61 13.32
CA SER A 335 -10.27 -9.29 13.82
C SER A 335 -9.15 -9.70 12.85
N THR A 336 -9.45 -10.57 11.89
CA THR A 336 -8.52 -11.06 10.88
C THR A 336 -8.55 -10.27 9.59
N SER A 337 -9.45 -9.28 9.46
CA SER A 337 -9.60 -8.47 8.26
C SER A 337 -8.29 -7.80 7.84
N PHE A 338 -7.84 -8.06 6.60
CA PHE A 338 -6.67 -7.43 6.02
C PHE A 338 -6.86 -5.91 5.92
N ASP A 339 -7.99 -5.47 5.35
CA ASP A 339 -8.35 -4.06 5.21
C ASP A 339 -8.46 -3.36 6.57
N GLY A 340 -9.01 -4.05 7.57
CA GLY A 340 -9.06 -3.56 8.94
C GLY A 340 -7.67 -3.33 9.53
N ASN A 341 -6.78 -4.31 9.43
CA ASN A 341 -5.46 -4.26 10.05
C ASN A 341 -4.50 -3.29 9.32
N LEU A 342 -4.27 -3.50 8.01
CA LEU A 342 -3.35 -2.67 7.25
C LEU A 342 -3.93 -1.27 6.98
N GLY A 343 -5.24 -1.17 6.75
CA GLY A 343 -5.92 0.11 6.61
C GLY A 343 -5.80 0.97 7.87
N LYS A 344 -5.95 0.37 9.07
CA LYS A 344 -5.70 1.06 10.34
C LYS A 344 -4.25 1.49 10.49
N ALA A 345 -3.28 0.67 10.10
CA ALA A 345 -1.86 1.07 10.11
C ALA A 345 -1.62 2.33 9.26
N ASN A 346 -2.18 2.34 8.04
CA ASN A 346 -2.11 3.49 7.14
C ASN A 346 -2.78 4.74 7.72
N ALA A 347 -3.98 4.61 8.30
CA ALA A 347 -4.71 5.72 8.92
C ALA A 347 -3.99 6.28 10.15
N LEU A 348 -3.40 5.40 10.99
CA LEU A 348 -2.60 5.81 12.14
C LEU A 348 -1.37 6.60 11.68
N PHE A 349 -0.66 6.13 10.66
CA PHE A 349 0.47 6.86 10.09
C PHE A 349 0.08 8.22 9.52
N ALA A 350 -1.01 8.29 8.75
CA ALA A 350 -1.51 9.54 8.16
C ALA A 350 -2.02 10.54 9.24
N SER A 351 -2.49 10.02 10.38
CA SER A 351 -2.82 10.80 11.57
C SER A 351 -1.62 11.12 12.47
N ASP A 352 -0.40 10.82 12.01
CA ASP A 352 0.87 11.09 12.69
C ASP A 352 1.09 10.29 14.00
N ARG A 353 0.39 9.16 14.15
CA ARG A 353 0.49 8.21 15.26
C ARG A 353 1.43 7.04 14.91
N ILE A 354 2.73 7.31 14.92
CA ILE A 354 3.75 6.43 14.34
C ILE A 354 3.90 5.07 15.05
N ILE A 355 4.05 5.04 16.38
CA ILE A 355 4.20 3.77 17.12
C ILE A 355 2.95 2.89 17.00
N PRO A 356 1.72 3.43 17.18
CA PRO A 356 0.51 2.66 16.88
C PRO A 356 0.46 2.12 15.44
N ALA A 357 0.95 2.88 14.46
CA ALA A 357 0.98 2.44 13.06
C ALA A 357 1.91 1.22 12.87
N TYR A 358 3.10 1.22 13.49
CA TYR A 358 3.98 0.04 13.50
C TYR A 358 3.28 -1.17 14.13
N ASN A 359 2.66 -1.01 15.29
CA ASN A 359 1.99 -2.13 15.99
C ASN A 359 0.85 -2.73 15.14
N ALA A 360 0.06 -1.89 14.45
CA ALA A 360 -0.97 -2.36 13.53
C ALA A 360 -0.38 -3.10 12.31
N ALA A 361 0.76 -2.64 11.77
CA ALA A 361 1.46 -3.34 10.69
C ALA A 361 2.03 -4.69 11.15
N PHE A 362 2.61 -4.76 12.36
CA PHE A 362 3.05 -6.03 12.94
C PHE A 362 1.88 -6.98 13.21
N GLN A 363 0.75 -6.47 13.70
CA GLN A 363 -0.47 -7.27 13.84
C GLN A 363 -0.94 -7.83 12.50
N THR A 364 -0.85 -7.03 11.43
CA THR A 364 -1.12 -7.51 10.07
C THR A 364 -0.22 -8.69 9.71
N LEU A 365 1.09 -8.61 9.99
CA LEU A 365 2.05 -9.67 9.71
C LEU A 365 1.89 -10.92 10.57
N LYS A 366 1.30 -10.81 11.77
CA LYS A 366 0.94 -11.98 12.58
C LYS A 366 -0.17 -12.81 11.94
N ILE A 367 -1.09 -12.16 11.23
CA ILE A 367 -2.23 -12.80 10.57
C ILE A 367 -1.81 -13.23 9.15
N PHE A 368 -1.11 -12.35 8.44
CA PHE A 368 -0.68 -12.52 7.05
C PHE A 368 0.85 -12.55 6.98
N ASP A 369 1.42 -13.74 7.20
CA ASP A 369 2.87 -13.91 7.18
C ASP A 369 3.48 -13.45 5.84
N LYS A 370 4.61 -12.75 5.92
CA LYS A 370 5.36 -12.19 4.78
C LYS A 370 4.56 -11.30 3.82
N GLN A 371 3.43 -10.73 4.24
CA GLN A 371 2.62 -9.88 3.37
C GLN A 371 3.41 -8.64 2.89
N LYS A 372 3.51 -8.49 1.56
CA LYS A 372 4.38 -7.51 0.88
C LYS A 372 4.11 -6.06 1.30
N ASP A 373 2.85 -5.64 1.36
CA ASP A 373 2.48 -4.25 1.63
C ASP A 373 2.74 -3.86 3.08
N ALA A 374 2.51 -4.77 4.03
CA ALA A 374 2.81 -4.56 5.44
C ALA A 374 4.33 -4.48 5.68
N LEU A 375 5.11 -5.35 5.01
CA LEU A 375 6.58 -5.26 5.03
C LEU A 375 7.08 -3.94 4.42
N GLY A 376 6.57 -3.58 3.24
CA GLY A 376 6.91 -2.32 2.57
C GLY A 376 6.49 -1.08 3.38
N PHE A 377 5.37 -1.16 4.10
CA PHE A 377 4.92 -0.11 5.02
C PHE A 377 5.90 0.07 6.20
N ILE A 378 6.35 -1.02 6.81
CA ILE A 378 7.36 -0.99 7.88
C ILE A 378 8.69 -0.44 7.35
N GLU A 379 9.12 -0.86 6.16
CA GLU A 379 10.33 -0.33 5.51
C GLU A 379 10.22 1.17 5.28
N LYS A 380 9.09 1.64 4.74
CA LYS A 380 8.82 3.07 4.55
C LYS A 380 8.90 3.87 5.86
N LEU A 381 8.35 3.34 6.95
CA LEU A 381 8.48 3.97 8.27
C LEU A 381 9.94 3.96 8.75
N ASN A 382 10.66 2.86 8.56
CA ASN A 382 12.06 2.76 8.93
C ASN A 382 12.91 3.78 8.18
N LEU A 383 12.75 3.91 6.86
CA LEU A 383 13.46 4.89 6.04
C LEU A 383 13.19 6.33 6.51
N LYS A 384 11.96 6.64 6.95
CA LYS A 384 11.60 7.97 7.47
C LYS A 384 12.33 8.33 8.77
N PHE A 385 12.62 7.36 9.63
CA PHE A 385 13.19 7.59 10.96
C PHE A 385 14.61 7.03 11.13
N THR A 386 15.24 6.61 10.04
CA THR A 386 16.64 6.18 10.06
C THR A 386 17.51 7.43 10.02
N PRO A 387 18.55 7.54 10.88
CA PRO A 387 19.47 8.66 10.85
C PRO A 387 20.10 8.87 9.48
N SER A 388 20.15 10.12 9.06
CA SER A 388 20.68 10.50 7.75
C SER A 388 21.63 11.69 7.84
N VAL A 389 22.55 11.74 6.90
CA VAL A 389 23.34 12.93 6.58
C VAL A 389 22.95 13.38 5.18
N GLU A 390 22.80 14.68 5.00
CA GLU A 390 22.58 15.32 3.70
C GLU A 390 23.64 16.38 3.49
N GLU A 391 24.34 16.31 2.37
CA GLU A 391 25.35 17.28 1.95
C GLU A 391 24.79 18.06 0.77
N HIS A 392 24.82 19.39 0.85
CA HIS A 392 24.39 20.28 -0.22
C HIS A 392 25.54 21.21 -0.59
N ILE A 393 26.07 21.03 -1.78
CA ILE A 393 27.13 21.86 -2.36
C ILE A 393 26.51 22.72 -3.46
N ALA A 394 26.80 24.01 -3.48
CA ALA A 394 26.32 24.91 -4.51
C ALA A 394 27.38 25.96 -4.89
N TYR A 395 27.47 26.24 -6.17
CA TYR A 395 28.22 27.36 -6.73
C TYR A 395 27.23 28.37 -7.32
N THR A 396 27.48 29.64 -7.05
CA THR A 396 26.56 30.73 -7.38
C THR A 396 27.30 31.92 -7.96
N PHE A 397 26.72 32.57 -8.96
CA PHE A 397 27.24 33.80 -9.54
C PHE A 397 26.11 34.74 -9.97
N ASP A 398 26.35 36.04 -9.90
CA ASP A 398 25.43 37.09 -10.34
C ASP A 398 26.06 38.07 -11.34
N ASN A 399 25.23 38.93 -11.93
CA ASN A 399 25.67 40.00 -12.83
C ASN A 399 26.31 41.20 -12.10
N GLY A 400 26.37 41.18 -10.77
CA GLY A 400 27.17 42.09 -9.94
C GLY A 400 28.64 41.65 -9.78
N ASN A 401 29.04 40.57 -10.45
CA ASN A 401 30.35 39.91 -10.32
C ASN A 401 30.62 39.34 -8.92
N ASN A 402 29.55 39.02 -8.17
CA ASN A 402 29.69 38.24 -6.95
C ASN A 402 29.69 36.77 -7.32
N GLU A 403 30.70 36.05 -6.86
CA GLU A 403 30.76 34.60 -6.90
C GLU A 403 30.70 34.05 -5.47
N ALA A 404 30.16 32.84 -5.32
CA ALA A 404 30.22 32.17 -4.04
C ALA A 404 30.17 30.65 -4.20
N PHE A 405 30.89 29.98 -3.30
CA PHE A 405 30.81 28.55 -3.07
C PHE A 405 30.16 28.31 -1.70
N SER A 406 29.31 27.29 -1.60
CA SER A 406 28.70 26.90 -0.32
C SER A 406 28.61 25.39 -0.17
N SER A 407 28.78 24.93 1.07
CA SER A 407 28.64 23.55 1.50
C SER A 407 27.78 23.53 2.75
N THR A 408 26.71 22.74 2.76
CA THR A 408 25.82 22.59 3.92
C THR A 408 25.68 21.12 4.26
N THR A 409 26.22 20.73 5.42
CA THR A 409 26.09 19.38 5.98
C THR A 409 24.97 19.36 7.01
N ASN A 410 23.94 18.54 6.77
CA ASN A 410 22.80 18.36 7.64
C ASN A 410 22.78 16.94 8.22
N PHE A 411 23.02 16.81 9.51
CA PHE A 411 22.72 15.58 10.25
C PHE A 411 21.31 15.62 10.78
N HIS A 412 20.55 14.57 10.49
CA HIS A 412 19.19 14.36 10.98
C HIS A 412 19.15 13.03 11.75
N VAL A 413 18.96 13.09 13.06
CA VAL A 413 19.13 11.94 13.96
C VAL A 413 17.86 11.73 14.78
N PRO A 414 16.90 10.94 14.26
CA PRO A 414 15.68 10.60 15.00
C PRO A 414 15.99 9.68 16.19
N ILE A 415 15.98 10.21 17.41
CA ILE A 415 16.20 9.43 18.64
C ILE A 415 15.01 8.50 18.89
N ASN A 416 13.80 9.03 18.68
CA ASN A 416 12.55 8.27 18.69
C ASN A 416 11.52 8.92 17.75
N THR A 417 10.28 8.43 17.74
CA THR A 417 9.22 8.94 16.85
C THR A 417 8.71 10.35 17.19
N ARG A 418 9.11 10.90 18.35
CA ARG A 418 8.75 12.24 18.83
C ARG A 418 9.91 13.22 18.89
N LEU A 419 11.13 12.74 19.13
CA LEU A 419 12.32 13.58 19.26
C LEU A 419 13.32 13.27 18.15
N ILE A 420 13.63 14.30 17.38
CA ILE A 420 14.69 14.29 16.37
C ILE A 420 15.71 15.35 16.76
N THR A 421 16.99 15.01 16.73
CA THR A 421 18.07 15.98 16.89
C THR A 421 18.68 16.29 15.53
N THR A 422 19.12 17.53 15.36
CA THR A 422 19.74 18.01 14.12
C THR A 422 21.06 18.69 14.42
N LEU A 423 22.05 18.49 13.55
CA LEU A 423 23.27 19.29 13.52
C LEU A 423 23.44 19.79 12.09
N ASN A 424 23.49 21.11 11.92
CA ASN A 424 23.69 21.76 10.65
C ASN A 424 25.01 22.51 10.69
N TYR A 425 25.87 22.26 9.70
CA TYR A 425 27.07 23.05 9.47
C TYR A 425 27.00 23.62 8.07
N GLN A 426 27.10 24.94 7.95
CA GLN A 426 27.11 25.65 6.70
C GLN A 426 28.44 26.41 6.57
N TYR A 427 29.09 26.21 5.44
CA TYR A 427 30.26 26.97 5.00
C TYR A 427 29.90 27.73 3.73
N ARG A 428 30.30 28.99 3.66
CA ARG A 428 30.18 29.82 2.45
C ARG A 428 31.44 30.65 2.28
N THR A 429 31.97 30.72 1.08
CA THR A 429 32.92 31.75 0.63
C THR A 429 32.24 32.58 -0.42
N THR A 430 32.52 33.88 -0.42
CA THR A 430 32.03 34.80 -1.44
C THR A 430 33.08 35.84 -1.73
N ASP A 431 33.20 36.17 -3.00
CA ASP A 431 34.14 37.15 -3.49
C ASP A 431 33.47 38.03 -4.56
N ASN A 432 33.97 39.25 -4.70
CA ASN A 432 33.60 40.13 -5.79
C ASN A 432 34.86 40.50 -6.58
N SER A 433 34.91 40.08 -7.85
CA SER A 433 36.09 40.26 -8.70
C SER A 433 36.36 41.72 -9.10
N VAL A 434 35.41 42.64 -8.91
CA VAL A 434 35.55 44.07 -9.22
C VAL A 434 35.97 44.86 -7.98
N THR A 435 35.31 44.65 -6.85
CA THR A 435 35.58 45.39 -5.61
C THR A 435 36.70 44.77 -4.78
N MET A 436 37.15 43.56 -5.14
CA MET A 436 38.21 42.80 -4.46
C MET A 436 37.89 42.47 -2.99
N HIS A 437 36.60 42.50 -2.62
CA HIS A 437 36.12 42.04 -1.33
C HIS A 437 35.99 40.52 -1.32
N GLU A 438 36.49 39.87 -0.27
CA GLU A 438 36.40 38.43 -0.06
C GLU A 438 35.98 38.17 1.40
N ALA A 439 35.02 37.28 1.58
CA ALA A 439 34.55 36.88 2.90
C ALA A 439 34.20 35.40 2.96
N SER A 440 34.33 34.83 4.16
CA SER A 440 33.90 33.48 4.51
C SER A 440 32.96 33.50 5.71
N SER A 441 32.00 32.60 5.73
CA SER A 441 31.05 32.41 6.83
C SER A 441 30.94 30.93 7.18
N HIS A 442 30.98 30.66 8.47
CA HIS A 442 30.79 29.35 9.08
C HIS A 442 29.62 29.44 10.05
N VAL A 443 28.54 28.73 9.78
CA VAL A 443 27.38 28.62 10.67
C VAL A 443 27.30 27.20 11.20
N LEU A 444 27.33 27.05 12.53
CA LEU A 444 27.08 25.78 13.20
C LEU A 444 25.83 25.90 14.06
N MET A 445 24.81 25.09 13.77
CA MET A 445 23.57 25.02 14.55
C MET A 445 23.31 23.61 15.06
N ALA A 446 22.99 23.51 16.35
CA ALA A 446 22.44 22.31 16.95
C ALA A 446 20.96 22.54 17.25
N GLY A 447 20.12 21.55 16.96
CA GLY A 447 18.68 21.70 17.07
C GLY A 447 17.93 20.44 17.49
N ILE A 448 16.68 20.67 17.86
CA ILE A 448 15.70 19.64 18.17
C ILE A 448 14.42 19.90 17.37
N GLU A 449 13.80 18.82 16.91
CA GLU A 449 12.42 18.78 16.48
C GLU A 449 11.66 17.86 17.44
N TYR A 450 10.73 18.43 18.20
CA TYR A 450 9.93 17.72 19.17
C TYR A 450 8.45 17.73 18.80
N LYS A 451 7.87 16.54 18.77
CA LYS A 451 6.44 16.33 18.52
C LYS A 451 5.64 16.55 19.79
N LEU A 452 5.01 17.71 19.90
CA LEU A 452 4.15 18.07 21.03
C LEU A 452 2.88 17.22 21.04
N MET A 453 2.21 17.14 19.88
CA MET A 453 0.98 16.40 19.65
C MET A 453 0.93 15.95 18.18
N PRO A 454 0.03 15.02 17.79
CA PRO A 454 -0.10 14.63 16.39
C PRO A 454 -0.27 15.84 15.48
N LYS A 455 0.55 15.92 14.42
CA LYS A 455 0.58 17.04 13.46
C LYS A 455 0.99 18.41 14.03
N THR A 456 1.61 18.46 15.20
CA THR A 456 2.15 19.69 15.80
C THR A 456 3.57 19.45 16.32
N ASN A 457 4.53 20.11 15.69
CA ASN A 457 5.96 20.00 15.99
C ASN A 457 6.52 21.35 16.44
N LEU A 458 7.39 21.32 17.44
CA LEU A 458 8.24 22.43 17.82
C LEU A 458 9.65 22.16 17.29
N LYS A 459 10.16 23.07 16.47
CA LYS A 459 11.56 23.09 16.04
C LYS A 459 12.29 24.21 16.77
N ALA A 460 13.45 23.90 17.33
CA ALA A 460 14.29 24.87 18.00
C ALA A 460 15.75 24.54 17.71
N SER A 461 16.47 25.51 17.15
CA SER A 461 17.90 25.41 16.86
C SER A 461 18.62 26.64 17.37
N LEU A 462 19.81 26.43 17.92
CA LEU A 462 20.70 27.47 18.41
C LEU A 462 22.08 27.22 17.83
N GLY A 463 22.81 28.30 17.57
CA GLY A 463 24.09 28.18 16.91
C GLY A 463 24.89 29.46 16.93
N ILE A 464 26.00 29.39 16.21
CA ILE A 464 26.97 30.47 16.09
C ILE A 464 27.29 30.63 14.61
N ASN A 465 27.24 31.87 14.12
CA ASN A 465 27.88 32.28 12.88
C ASN A 465 29.24 32.90 13.20
N SER A 466 30.29 32.43 12.56
CA SER A 466 31.61 33.05 12.56
C SER A 466 31.92 33.50 11.13
N SER A 467 32.26 34.77 10.95
CA SER A 467 32.54 35.33 9.64
C SER A 467 33.91 35.99 9.64
N ASN A 468 34.68 35.73 8.58
CA ASN A 468 36.03 36.27 8.38
C ASN A 468 36.07 36.98 7.02
N PHE A 469 36.75 38.10 6.96
CA PHE A 469 37.00 38.89 5.76
C PHE A 469 38.37 39.57 5.91
N THR A 470 38.87 40.22 4.86
CA THR A 470 40.28 40.56 4.62
C THR A 470 41.19 40.73 5.87
N GLU A 471 40.84 41.58 6.84
CA GLU A 471 41.64 41.79 8.06
C GLU A 471 40.89 41.58 9.38
N ASP A 472 39.61 41.19 9.35
CA ASP A 472 38.73 41.19 10.52
C ASP A 472 37.83 39.96 10.59
N SER A 473 37.27 39.72 11.77
CA SER A 473 36.29 38.65 12.00
C SER A 473 35.31 39.03 13.10
N TYR A 474 34.11 38.47 13.03
CA TYR A 474 33.14 38.56 14.10
C TYR A 474 32.42 37.23 14.32
N THR A 475 31.68 37.19 15.42
CA THR A 475 30.86 36.04 15.78
C THR A 475 29.50 36.52 16.26
N GLN A 476 28.43 35.94 15.69
CA GLN A 476 27.05 36.29 16.02
C GLN A 476 26.26 35.05 16.44
N PRO A 477 25.45 35.12 17.51
CA PRO A 477 24.54 34.03 17.83
C PRO A 477 23.40 33.99 16.80
N VAL A 478 23.05 32.78 16.38
CA VAL A 478 21.95 32.50 15.45
C VAL A 478 20.92 31.57 16.08
N PHE A 479 19.65 31.77 15.75
CA PHE A 479 18.52 31.04 16.34
C PHE A 479 17.44 30.76 15.29
N ASP A 480 16.78 29.61 15.38
CA ASP A 480 15.55 29.31 14.64
C ASP A 480 14.59 28.56 15.54
N ILE A 481 13.46 29.19 15.88
CA ILE A 481 12.38 28.57 16.66
C ILE A 481 11.10 28.65 15.84
N LYS A 482 10.47 27.50 15.59
CA LYS A 482 9.29 27.39 14.75
C LYS A 482 8.29 26.40 15.31
N LEU A 483 7.04 26.83 15.47
CA LEU A 483 5.90 25.96 15.71
C LEU A 483 5.27 25.61 14.36
N GLN A 484 5.27 24.34 14.00
CA GLN A 484 4.63 23.82 12.78
C GLN A 484 3.39 23.02 13.16
N THR A 485 2.22 23.37 12.62
CA THR A 485 0.97 22.70 12.95
C THR A 485 0.04 22.53 11.75
N GLN A 486 -0.88 21.56 11.83
CA GLN A 486 -1.97 21.37 10.87
C GLN A 486 -3.32 21.51 11.59
N PRO A 487 -3.81 22.75 11.80
CA PRO A 487 -4.98 23.00 12.62
C PRO A 487 -6.28 22.49 11.97
N PHE A 488 -6.32 22.43 10.64
CA PHE A 488 -7.46 21.94 9.86
C PHE A 488 -7.02 20.94 8.78
N ARG A 489 -7.98 20.20 8.22
CA ARG A 489 -7.70 19.24 7.14
C ARG A 489 -7.14 19.98 5.94
N LEU A 490 -6.06 19.44 5.36
CA LEU A 490 -5.37 20.04 4.21
C LEU A 490 -4.81 21.45 4.46
N GLN A 491 -4.69 21.88 5.72
CA GLN A 491 -4.15 23.19 6.05
C GLN A 491 -2.94 23.05 6.98
N SER A 492 -1.89 23.84 6.74
CA SER A 492 -0.72 23.93 7.61
C SER A 492 -0.43 25.38 7.97
N LEU A 493 0.01 25.58 9.20
CA LEU A 493 0.41 26.86 9.76
C LEU A 493 1.76 26.72 10.44
N ASP A 494 2.72 27.52 10.01
CA ASP A 494 4.03 27.66 10.63
C ASP A 494 4.15 29.07 11.21
N VAL A 495 4.51 29.19 12.48
CA VAL A 495 4.81 30.47 13.13
C VAL A 495 6.19 30.36 13.76
N GLY A 496 7.06 31.34 13.53
CA GLY A 496 8.42 31.24 14.05
C GLY A 496 9.18 32.54 14.12
N TYR A 497 10.31 32.45 14.81
CA TYR A 497 11.33 33.48 14.97
C TYR A 497 12.67 32.93 14.47
N LYS A 498 13.36 33.69 13.62
CA LYS A 498 14.69 33.33 13.12
C LYS A 498 15.63 34.52 13.23
N ARG A 499 16.79 34.33 13.85
CA ARG A 499 17.91 35.28 13.86
C ARG A 499 19.03 34.72 12.99
N GLU A 500 19.37 35.41 11.93
CA GLU A 500 20.44 35.00 11.00
C GLU A 500 21.28 36.20 10.54
N VAL A 501 22.51 35.92 10.10
CA VAL A 501 23.40 36.94 9.55
C VAL A 501 23.23 36.99 8.03
N GLN A 502 23.10 38.19 7.49
CA GLN A 502 23.00 38.40 6.05
C GLN A 502 24.34 38.10 5.38
N SER A 503 24.38 37.03 4.59
CA SER A 503 25.63 36.46 4.04
C SER A 503 25.60 36.30 2.51
N PHE A 504 24.77 37.09 1.83
CA PHE A 504 24.59 36.96 0.38
C PHE A 504 25.86 37.28 -0.41
N ASN A 505 26.59 38.34 -0.06
CA ASN A 505 27.87 38.73 -0.69
C ASN A 505 28.89 39.17 0.37
N ALA A 506 30.13 39.43 -0.04
CA ALA A 506 31.22 39.78 0.87
C ALA A 506 30.94 41.08 1.65
N GLU A 507 30.49 42.13 0.96
CA GLU A 507 30.21 43.44 1.56
C GLU A 507 29.13 43.38 2.65
N LEU A 508 28.11 42.53 2.51
CA LEU A 508 27.07 42.34 3.53
C LEU A 508 27.59 41.58 4.75
N ILE A 509 28.52 40.63 4.53
CA ILE A 509 29.18 39.93 5.62
C ILE A 509 30.00 40.94 6.43
N GLU A 510 30.82 41.76 5.79
CA GLU A 510 31.66 42.78 6.45
C GLU A 510 30.87 43.76 7.34
N ARG A 511 29.62 44.06 6.96
CA ARG A 511 28.75 44.99 7.68
C ARG A 511 28.04 44.40 8.90
N GLU A 512 28.18 43.10 9.15
CA GLU A 512 27.58 42.43 10.32
C GLU A 512 26.05 42.66 10.44
N ILE A 513 25.34 42.65 9.30
CA ILE A 513 23.89 42.85 9.30
C ILE A 513 23.20 41.57 9.80
N VAL A 514 22.57 41.65 10.97
CA VAL A 514 21.81 40.55 11.56
C VAL A 514 20.32 40.79 11.42
N MET A 515 19.63 39.84 10.80
CA MET A 515 18.19 39.87 10.56
C MET A 515 17.44 39.07 11.62
N ASN A 516 16.42 39.70 12.21
CA ASN A 516 15.51 39.08 13.18
C ASN A 516 14.12 38.98 12.54
N HIS A 517 13.80 37.79 12.03
CA HIS A 517 12.57 37.49 11.32
C HIS A 517 11.48 36.99 12.26
N TYR A 518 10.29 37.57 12.16
CA TYR A 518 9.04 37.12 12.75
C TYR A 518 8.13 36.68 11.62
N GLY A 519 7.99 35.37 11.45
CA GLY A 519 7.38 34.76 10.28
C GLY A 519 6.09 34.00 10.58
N LEU A 520 5.14 34.08 9.65
CA LEU A 520 3.96 33.25 9.58
C LEU A 520 3.81 32.70 8.16
N ASN A 521 3.74 31.39 8.01
CA ASN A 521 3.41 30.74 6.74
C ASN A 521 2.12 29.94 6.91
N TYR A 522 1.16 30.15 6.02
CA TYR A 522 -0.11 29.43 5.99
C TYR A 522 -0.33 28.83 4.60
N ASN A 523 -0.64 27.55 4.54
CA ASN A 523 -0.95 26.84 3.30
C ASN A 523 -2.31 26.18 3.43
N MET A 524 -3.21 26.44 2.49
CA MET A 524 -4.54 25.85 2.39
C MET A 524 -4.64 25.03 1.11
N GLY A 525 -4.81 23.72 1.24
CA GLY A 525 -5.19 22.82 0.15
C GLY A 525 -6.69 22.51 0.17
N THR A 526 -7.22 22.10 -0.98
CA THR A 526 -8.63 21.71 -1.14
C THR A 526 -8.77 20.35 -1.83
N ASN A 527 -9.93 19.73 -1.67
CA ASN A 527 -10.26 18.45 -2.35
C ASN A 527 -10.55 18.61 -3.85
N PHE A 528 -10.66 19.84 -4.36
CA PHE A 528 -10.92 20.15 -5.77
C PHE A 528 -9.69 20.77 -6.47
N LYS A 529 -8.50 20.40 -5.99
CA LYS A 529 -7.18 20.70 -6.59
C LYS A 529 -6.66 22.13 -6.47
N LEU A 530 -7.44 23.06 -5.91
CA LEU A 530 -6.99 24.41 -5.59
C LEU A 530 -6.13 24.40 -4.32
N GLY A 531 -5.06 25.20 -4.30
CA GLY A 531 -4.34 25.51 -3.08
C GLY A 531 -3.87 26.97 -3.03
N TRP A 532 -3.67 27.46 -1.82
CA TRP A 532 -3.30 28.84 -1.54
C TRP A 532 -2.24 28.88 -0.44
N TYR A 533 -1.07 29.40 -0.78
CA TYR A 533 0.04 29.61 0.15
C TYR A 533 0.20 31.10 0.44
N THR A 534 0.42 31.47 1.68
CA THR A 534 0.69 32.84 2.12
C THR A 534 1.81 32.85 3.14
N GLN A 535 2.78 33.74 2.95
CA GLN A 535 3.88 34.03 3.85
C GLN A 535 3.83 35.50 4.23
N LEU A 536 3.89 35.76 5.54
CA LEU A 536 4.06 37.07 6.14
C LEU A 536 5.35 37.06 6.94
N MET A 537 6.21 38.05 6.75
CA MET A 537 7.46 38.14 7.48
C MET A 537 7.80 39.59 7.82
N HIS A 538 7.90 39.88 9.11
CA HIS A 538 8.42 41.14 9.63
C HIS A 538 9.87 40.93 10.05
N THR A 539 10.78 41.77 9.58
CA THR A 539 12.23 41.63 9.81
C THR A 539 12.78 42.91 10.41
N ARG A 540 13.50 42.79 11.53
CA ARG A 540 14.29 43.88 12.12
C ARG A 540 15.77 43.61 11.91
N GLN A 541 16.49 44.59 11.40
CA GLN A 541 17.92 44.50 11.11
C GLN A 541 18.75 45.25 12.16
N THR A 542 20.04 44.95 12.28
CA THR A 542 20.95 45.60 13.24
C THR A 542 21.39 47.00 12.84
N ASP A 543 21.11 47.41 11.59
CA ASP A 543 21.27 48.77 11.07
C ASP A 543 20.00 49.63 11.27
N ASP A 544 19.13 49.23 12.20
CA ASP A 544 17.83 49.83 12.53
C ASP A 544 16.77 49.81 11.41
N ASN A 545 17.06 49.21 10.25
CA ASN A 545 16.07 49.10 9.18
C ASN A 545 15.04 48.00 9.45
N ILE A 546 13.82 48.20 8.94
CA ILE A 546 12.70 47.28 9.09
C ILE A 546 12.20 46.87 7.70
N ARG A 547 12.08 45.55 7.47
CA ARG A 547 11.54 44.98 6.24
C ARG A 547 10.24 44.21 6.52
N ASN A 548 9.21 44.45 5.71
CA ASN A 548 7.99 43.64 5.72
C ASN A 548 7.85 42.91 4.38
N LEU A 549 7.49 41.62 4.43
CA LEU A 549 7.24 40.79 3.26
C LEU A 549 5.85 40.16 3.36
N LEU A 550 5.08 40.30 2.29
CA LEU A 550 3.95 39.46 1.93
C LEU A 550 4.32 38.69 0.67
N PHE A 551 4.26 37.37 0.72
CA PHE A 551 4.30 36.52 -0.47
C PHE A 551 3.05 35.64 -0.48
N THR A 552 2.38 35.52 -1.61
CA THR A 552 1.22 34.65 -1.73
C THR A 552 1.17 33.96 -3.09
N SER A 553 0.74 32.71 -3.10
CA SER A 553 0.70 31.85 -4.28
C SER A 553 -0.64 31.12 -4.34
N LEU A 554 -1.44 31.41 -5.36
CA LEU A 554 -2.69 30.70 -5.64
C LEU A 554 -2.44 29.74 -6.80
N TYR A 555 -2.70 28.45 -6.59
CA TYR A 555 -2.33 27.42 -7.55
C TYR A 555 -3.39 26.35 -7.75
N TYR A 556 -3.37 25.74 -8.95
CA TYR A 556 -4.21 24.63 -9.33
C TYR A 556 -3.36 23.43 -9.73
N ASN A 557 -3.66 22.25 -9.16
CA ASN A 557 -2.99 21.00 -9.51
C ASN A 557 -3.71 20.38 -10.73
N VAL A 558 -3.14 20.56 -11.92
CA VAL A 558 -3.75 20.13 -13.18
C VAL A 558 -3.86 18.60 -13.24
N PHE A 559 -2.71 17.94 -13.12
CA PHE A 559 -2.57 16.47 -13.12
C PHE A 559 -1.68 16.02 -11.96
N LYS A 560 -1.89 14.79 -11.46
CA LYS A 560 -1.12 14.20 -10.35
C LYS A 560 0.16 13.49 -10.80
N LYS A 561 0.18 12.96 -12.03
CA LYS A 561 1.29 12.19 -12.61
C LYS A 561 1.44 12.50 -14.12
N PRO A 562 2.57 13.09 -14.57
CA PRO A 562 3.49 13.83 -13.71
C PRO A 562 2.71 14.90 -12.93
N ALA A 563 3.17 15.20 -11.72
CA ALA A 563 2.56 16.24 -10.91
C ALA A 563 2.80 17.58 -11.62
N PHE A 564 1.71 18.24 -12.04
CA PHE A 564 1.78 19.52 -12.72
C PHE A 564 0.91 20.54 -12.00
N LYS A 565 1.55 21.60 -11.54
CA LYS A 565 0.92 22.72 -10.84
C LYS A 565 1.14 23.99 -11.65
N VAL A 566 0.08 24.78 -11.79
CA VAL A 566 0.16 26.13 -12.35
C VAL A 566 -0.47 27.12 -11.39
N GLY A 567 -0.03 28.37 -11.43
CA GLY A 567 -0.61 29.36 -10.55
C GLY A 567 -0.09 30.76 -10.77
N VAL A 568 -0.52 31.64 -9.88
CA VAL A 568 -0.09 33.03 -9.78
C VAL A 568 0.67 33.20 -8.47
N ASN A 569 1.77 33.94 -8.51
CA ASN A 569 2.45 34.44 -7.32
C ASN A 569 2.32 35.96 -7.26
N PHE A 570 2.17 36.48 -6.05
CA PHE A 570 2.27 37.90 -5.76
C PHE A 570 3.21 38.11 -4.59
N GLN A 571 4.12 39.06 -4.73
CA GLN A 571 5.07 39.46 -3.71
C GLN A 571 4.98 40.96 -3.48
N TYR A 572 4.95 41.36 -2.22
CA TYR A 572 5.01 42.74 -1.78
C TYR A 572 6.05 42.88 -0.67
N ILE A 573 7.03 43.76 -0.87
CA ILE A 573 8.08 44.06 0.11
C ILE A 573 8.08 45.56 0.38
N THR A 574 8.27 45.93 1.64
CA THR A 574 8.56 47.32 2.04
C THR A 574 9.77 47.36 2.95
N PHE A 575 10.52 48.46 2.85
CA PHE A 575 11.56 48.83 3.80
C PHE A 575 11.22 50.16 4.46
N GLN A 576 11.62 50.33 5.72
CA GLN A 576 11.47 51.60 6.42
C GLN A 576 12.47 52.63 5.90
N ASP A 577 13.72 52.21 5.70
CA ASP A 577 14.81 53.07 5.24
C ASP A 577 15.37 52.53 3.92
N GLN A 578 15.57 53.43 2.94
CA GLN A 578 16.18 53.12 1.65
C GLN A 578 17.71 53.17 1.77
N LEU A 579 18.35 52.01 1.65
CA LEU A 579 19.81 51.84 1.68
C LEU A 579 20.30 51.14 0.40
N PRO A 580 19.98 51.66 -0.80
CA PRO A 580 20.20 50.96 -2.07
C PRO A 580 21.69 50.76 -2.41
N THR A 581 22.59 51.51 -1.76
CA THR A 581 24.04 51.33 -1.89
C THR A 581 24.59 50.20 -1.01
N ILE A 582 23.76 49.61 -0.14
CA ILE A 582 24.15 48.56 0.81
C ILE A 582 23.47 47.24 0.43
N TYR A 583 22.16 47.25 0.26
CA TYR A 583 21.37 46.10 -0.17
C TYR A 583 20.05 46.53 -0.80
N PHE A 584 19.40 45.58 -1.48
CA PHE A 584 18.05 45.75 -2.01
C PHE A 584 17.06 46.15 -0.91
N SER A 585 16.72 47.44 -0.86
CA SER A 585 15.91 48.07 0.20
C SER A 585 14.97 49.16 -0.33
N PRO A 586 14.16 48.88 -1.36
CA PRO A 586 13.24 49.89 -1.89
C PRO A 586 12.13 50.21 -0.88
N GLU A 587 11.56 51.41 -0.95
CA GLU A 587 10.40 51.79 -0.13
C GLU A 587 9.23 50.81 -0.38
N THR A 588 8.97 50.52 -1.67
CA THR A 588 7.99 49.52 -2.09
C THR A 588 8.53 48.66 -3.22
N TYR A 589 8.23 47.37 -3.17
CA TYR A 589 8.51 46.43 -4.26
C TYR A 589 7.33 45.50 -4.45
N GLN A 590 6.93 45.31 -5.71
CA GLN A 590 5.84 44.44 -6.11
C GLN A 590 6.31 43.51 -7.22
N ALA A 591 5.94 42.23 -7.14
CA ALA A 591 6.12 41.29 -8.24
C ALA A 591 4.88 40.42 -8.41
N PHE A 592 4.48 40.22 -9.66
CA PHE A 592 3.43 39.30 -10.05
C PHE A 592 3.98 38.32 -11.07
N GLU A 593 3.78 37.02 -10.84
CA GLU A 593 4.28 35.96 -11.72
C GLU A 593 3.19 34.95 -12.05
N LEU A 594 3.17 34.47 -13.28
CA LEU A 594 2.58 33.19 -13.64
C LEU A 594 3.65 32.11 -13.54
N PHE A 595 3.32 30.96 -12.96
CA PHE A 595 4.27 29.87 -12.82
C PHE A 595 3.69 28.52 -13.24
N GLY A 596 4.60 27.61 -13.61
CA GLY A 596 4.36 26.19 -13.79
C GLY A 596 5.45 25.37 -13.09
N ASP A 597 5.04 24.35 -12.35
CA ASP A 597 5.91 23.38 -11.67
C ASP A 597 5.52 21.98 -12.10
N LEU A 598 6.45 21.28 -12.76
CA LEU A 598 6.30 19.94 -13.28
C LEU A 598 7.28 19.00 -12.57
N ARG A 599 6.77 17.93 -11.99
CA ARG A 599 7.57 16.91 -11.28
C ARG A 599 7.15 15.52 -11.72
N GLY A 600 8.11 14.65 -12.00
CA GLY A 600 7.81 13.32 -12.47
C GLY A 600 9.00 12.36 -12.36
N ASN A 601 8.86 11.21 -13.01
CA ASN A 601 9.85 10.14 -13.00
C ASN A 601 10.30 9.87 -14.44
N PHE A 602 11.61 9.76 -14.65
CA PHE A 602 12.17 9.14 -15.86
C PHE A 602 12.17 7.61 -15.72
N SER A 603 12.36 7.11 -14.49
CA SER A 603 12.30 5.69 -14.13
C SER A 603 11.95 5.55 -12.64
N GLU A 604 11.73 4.33 -12.14
CA GLU A 604 11.45 4.08 -10.71
C GLU A 604 12.47 4.72 -9.75
N LYS A 605 13.71 4.87 -10.19
CA LYS A 605 14.82 5.41 -9.39
C LYS A 605 15.21 6.84 -9.75
N THR A 606 14.67 7.42 -10.82
CA THR A 606 15.12 8.72 -11.32
C THR A 606 13.95 9.66 -11.48
N THR A 607 13.98 10.76 -10.74
CA THR A 607 12.92 11.77 -10.72
C THR A 607 13.43 13.10 -11.25
N TYR A 608 12.56 13.91 -11.82
CA TYR A 608 12.89 15.25 -12.31
C TYR A 608 11.96 16.30 -11.73
N MET A 609 12.44 17.54 -11.72
CA MET A 609 11.72 18.76 -11.40
C MET A 609 12.04 19.79 -12.47
N ILE A 610 11.02 20.46 -12.98
CA ILE A 610 11.12 21.63 -13.85
C ILE A 610 10.15 22.66 -13.31
N SER A 611 10.64 23.82 -12.92
CA SER A 611 9.84 24.95 -12.47
C SER A 611 10.21 26.17 -13.28
N ALA A 612 9.21 26.93 -13.75
CA ALA A 612 9.42 28.19 -14.44
C ALA A 612 8.35 29.19 -14.04
N ALA A 613 8.73 30.45 -13.90
CA ALA A 613 7.81 31.54 -13.68
C ALA A 613 8.22 32.77 -14.48
N SER A 614 7.24 33.57 -14.91
CA SER A 614 7.47 34.85 -15.57
C SER A 614 6.37 35.83 -15.24
N GLY A 615 6.70 37.13 -15.26
CA GLY A 615 5.74 38.17 -15.07
C GLY A 615 6.40 39.54 -15.00
N LEU A 616 5.89 40.39 -14.12
CA LEU A 616 6.29 41.79 -14.01
C LEU A 616 6.69 42.11 -12.58
N GLN A 617 7.74 42.90 -12.43
CA GLN A 617 8.09 43.53 -11.16
C GLN A 617 8.01 45.06 -11.29
N LYS A 618 7.75 45.72 -10.16
CA LYS A 618 7.84 47.17 -9.99
C LYS A 618 8.66 47.46 -8.74
N VAL A 619 9.75 48.21 -8.91
CA VAL A 619 10.57 48.74 -7.82
C VAL A 619 10.18 50.21 -7.69
N GLU A 620 9.58 50.59 -6.56
CA GLU A 620 9.18 51.97 -6.29
C GLU A 620 8.28 52.56 -7.41
N ASP A 621 8.70 53.69 -7.97
CA ASP A 621 8.03 54.38 -9.08
C ASP A 621 8.66 54.13 -10.45
N ASP A 622 9.62 53.21 -10.53
CA ASP A 622 10.24 52.82 -11.79
C ASP A 622 9.25 52.14 -12.75
N ALA A 623 9.62 52.14 -14.03
CA ALA A 623 8.92 51.38 -15.04
C ALA A 623 8.91 49.88 -14.71
N GLN A 624 7.79 49.22 -15.01
CA GLN A 624 7.68 47.78 -14.83
C GLN A 624 8.71 47.04 -15.69
N THR A 625 9.38 46.06 -15.09
CA THR A 625 10.36 45.21 -15.77
C THR A 625 9.90 43.76 -15.81
N VAL A 626 10.28 43.04 -16.86
CA VAL A 626 9.93 41.64 -17.04
C VAL A 626 10.83 40.78 -16.16
N ILE A 627 10.20 39.88 -15.41
CA ILE A 627 10.89 38.87 -14.61
C ILE A 627 10.68 37.47 -15.17
N PHE A 628 11.68 36.64 -14.93
CA PHE A 628 11.77 35.24 -15.29
C PHE A 628 12.64 34.49 -14.26
N ARG A 629 12.16 33.32 -13.86
CA ARG A 629 12.95 32.35 -13.11
C ARG A 629 12.70 30.95 -13.62
N ALA A 630 13.74 30.13 -13.58
CA ALA A 630 13.69 28.73 -13.95
C ALA A 630 14.54 27.89 -13.01
N GLU A 631 14.07 26.69 -12.69
CA GLU A 631 14.79 25.68 -11.91
C GLU A 631 14.58 24.32 -12.55
N VAL A 632 15.68 23.57 -12.74
CA VAL A 632 15.66 22.21 -13.23
C VAL A 632 16.47 21.34 -12.30
N GLY A 633 15.94 20.17 -11.93
CA GLY A 633 16.63 19.21 -11.08
C GLY A 633 16.41 17.78 -11.55
N VAL A 634 17.44 16.95 -11.41
CA VAL A 634 17.37 15.50 -11.65
C VAL A 634 17.92 14.80 -10.41
N LYS A 635 17.10 13.95 -9.80
CA LYS A 635 17.43 13.15 -8.63
C LYS A 635 17.46 11.67 -8.98
N HIS A 636 18.50 10.97 -8.57
CA HIS A 636 18.66 9.53 -8.72
C HIS A 636 18.81 8.82 -7.37
N GLN A 637 18.05 7.74 -7.17
CA GLN A 637 18.08 6.87 -6.00
C GLN A 637 18.91 5.62 -6.33
N PHE A 638 20.17 5.58 -5.89
CA PHE A 638 21.09 4.47 -6.19
C PHE A 638 20.65 3.17 -5.47
N ASN A 639 20.23 3.30 -4.22
CA ASN A 639 19.65 2.22 -3.40
C ASN A 639 18.73 2.85 -2.33
N THR A 640 18.04 2.06 -1.50
CA THR A 640 17.08 2.58 -0.50
C THR A 640 17.66 3.58 0.51
N ARG A 641 18.99 3.67 0.64
CA ARG A 641 19.69 4.51 1.62
C ARG A 641 20.52 5.64 1.01
N TRP A 642 20.68 5.70 -0.31
CA TRP A 642 21.53 6.67 -0.98
C TRP A 642 20.85 7.30 -2.19
N SER A 643 20.84 8.63 -2.25
CA SER A 643 20.38 9.39 -3.42
C SER A 643 21.24 10.62 -3.66
N ALA A 644 21.33 11.05 -4.92
CA ALA A 644 21.91 12.33 -5.29
C ALA A 644 20.96 13.12 -6.21
N GLU A 645 21.02 14.44 -6.15
CA GLU A 645 20.28 15.37 -7.00
C GLU A 645 21.23 16.44 -7.53
N VAL A 646 21.24 16.61 -8.85
CA VAL A 646 21.90 17.74 -9.50
C VAL A 646 20.81 18.71 -9.93
N TYR A 647 21.00 20.00 -9.68
CA TYR A 647 20.05 21.01 -10.06
C TYR A 647 20.74 22.29 -10.52
N GLY A 648 20.01 23.09 -11.29
CA GLY A 648 20.40 24.44 -11.71
C GLY A 648 19.21 25.38 -11.60
N LYS A 649 19.46 26.61 -11.17
CA LYS A 649 18.44 27.66 -11.10
C LYS A 649 18.95 28.97 -11.68
N TYR A 650 18.05 29.72 -12.30
CA TYR A 650 18.26 31.07 -12.81
C TYR A 650 17.10 31.95 -12.36
N SER A 651 17.38 33.19 -12.01
CA SER A 651 16.35 34.19 -11.68
C SER A 651 16.85 35.58 -12.00
N ASN A 652 16.00 36.41 -12.59
CA ASN A 652 16.28 37.84 -12.78
C ASN A 652 15.44 38.80 -11.91
N ILE A 653 14.85 38.27 -10.85
CA ILE A 653 13.99 39.01 -9.93
C ILE A 653 14.85 39.92 -9.04
N ALA A 654 14.52 41.21 -8.93
CA ALA A 654 15.29 42.19 -8.17
C ALA A 654 15.49 41.79 -6.70
N SER A 655 14.45 41.25 -6.07
CA SER A 655 14.52 40.81 -4.67
C SER A 655 15.34 39.53 -4.45
N ALA A 656 15.89 38.92 -5.51
CA ALA A 656 16.66 37.69 -5.41
C ALA A 656 18.17 37.92 -5.18
N THR A 657 18.67 39.15 -5.34
CA THR A 657 20.09 39.50 -5.20
C THR A 657 20.26 40.82 -4.44
N ALA A 658 21.44 41.04 -3.87
CA ALA A 658 21.81 42.31 -3.24
C ALA A 658 22.32 43.36 -4.25
N ALA A 659 22.90 42.92 -5.36
CA ALA A 659 23.45 43.76 -6.43
C ALA A 659 23.22 43.09 -7.79
N GLY A 660 22.45 43.73 -8.68
CA GLY A 660 22.29 43.31 -10.07
C GLY A 660 21.21 42.24 -10.29
N PHE A 661 20.35 42.48 -11.28
CA PHE A 661 19.09 41.79 -11.49
C PHE A 661 19.19 40.36 -12.01
N GLU A 662 20.30 39.62 -11.91
CA GLU A 662 20.39 38.24 -12.43
C GLU A 662 21.31 37.36 -11.61
N PHE A 663 20.86 36.14 -11.28
CA PHE A 663 21.64 35.18 -10.51
C PHE A 663 21.42 33.75 -10.99
N THR A 664 22.52 32.98 -10.98
CA THR A 664 22.54 31.55 -11.33
C THR A 664 23.13 30.75 -10.17
N GLU A 665 22.53 29.58 -9.89
CA GLU A 665 23.10 28.58 -8.97
C GLU A 665 23.10 27.21 -9.63
N ILE A 666 24.19 26.48 -9.44
CA ILE A 666 24.31 25.07 -9.80
C ILE A 666 24.70 24.32 -8.54
N GLY A 667 24.00 23.23 -8.25
CA GLY A 667 24.24 22.49 -7.01
C GLY A 667 24.07 20.99 -7.11
N LEU A 668 24.68 20.32 -6.13
CA LEU A 668 24.63 18.90 -5.89
C LEU A 668 24.11 18.67 -4.46
N LYS A 669 23.08 17.84 -4.31
CA LYS A 669 22.59 17.36 -3.03
C LYS A 669 22.81 15.86 -2.94
N VAL A 670 23.43 15.39 -1.87
CA VAL A 670 23.63 13.96 -1.61
C VAL A 670 23.00 13.62 -0.27
N LYS A 671 22.19 12.56 -0.23
CA LYS A 671 21.57 12.07 1.00
C LYS A 671 21.95 10.63 1.25
N TRP A 672 22.41 10.36 2.47
CA TRP A 672 22.77 9.02 2.93
C TRP A 672 22.12 8.69 4.28
N LEU A 673 21.44 7.55 4.35
CA LEU A 673 20.97 6.91 5.57
C LEU A 673 22.07 5.98 6.11
N PHE A 674 22.77 6.41 7.17
CA PHE A 674 24.00 5.76 7.63
C PHE A 674 23.78 4.55 8.55
N LEU A 675 22.56 4.36 9.07
CA LEU A 675 22.16 3.11 9.73
C LEU A 675 21.31 2.23 8.80
N LYS A 676 21.09 0.97 9.20
CA LYS A 676 20.16 0.06 8.50
C LYS A 676 18.71 0.29 8.92
N GLU A 677 18.49 0.72 10.15
CA GLU A 677 17.17 0.87 10.77
C GLU A 677 17.21 1.95 11.87
N PRO A 678 16.05 2.48 12.30
CA PRO A 678 15.97 3.45 13.40
C PRO A 678 16.45 2.86 14.74
N PHE A 679 17.00 3.70 15.62
CA PHE A 679 17.53 3.27 16.94
C PHE A 679 16.52 2.47 17.78
N TYR A 680 15.26 2.85 17.75
CA TYR A 680 14.19 2.24 18.56
C TYR A 680 13.57 1.00 17.91
N PHE A 681 13.90 0.69 16.65
CA PHE A 681 13.19 -0.34 15.89
C PHE A 681 13.39 -1.75 16.46
N LYS A 682 14.61 -2.12 16.89
CA LYS A 682 14.87 -3.43 17.51
C LYS A 682 14.00 -3.70 18.73
N LYS A 683 13.88 -2.71 19.62
CA LYS A 683 13.03 -2.80 20.82
C LYS A 683 11.56 -2.90 20.43
N LEU A 684 11.13 -2.14 19.42
CA LEU A 684 9.76 -2.15 18.93
C LEU A 684 9.39 -3.50 18.30
N LYS A 685 10.27 -4.08 17.48
CA LYS A 685 10.09 -5.41 16.88
C LYS A 685 9.97 -6.48 17.95
N LYS A 686 10.88 -6.50 18.93
CA LYS A 686 10.86 -7.46 20.05
C LYS A 686 9.57 -7.42 20.88
N ASN A 687 8.96 -6.23 21.04
CA ASN A 687 7.69 -6.10 21.77
C ASN A 687 6.48 -6.59 20.97
N ASN A 688 6.64 -6.81 19.67
CA ASN A 688 5.58 -7.23 18.76
C ASN A 688 5.78 -8.64 18.21
N GLU A 689 6.96 -9.24 18.32
CA GLU A 689 7.17 -10.70 18.26
C GLU A 689 6.56 -11.35 19.49
#